data_AF-A0A939XDK7-F1
#
_entry.id   AF-A0A939XDK7-F1
#
_cell.length_a   1.000
_cell.length_b   1.000
_cell.length_c   1.000
_cell.angle_alpha   90.00
_cell.angle_beta   90.00
_cell.angle_gamma   90.00
#
_symmetry.space_group_name_H-M   'P 1'
#
loop_
_entity.id
_entity.type
_entity.pdbx_description
1 polymer ?
#
loop_
_entity_poly.entity_id
_entity_poly.type
_entity_poly.pdbx_seq_one_letter_code
_entity_poly.pdbx_strand_id
1 'polypeptide(L)'
;MKHIFKSKKAVGITSLVLATSVVLGTIAINRSKDGGVSVGVPTVNAADAYLSYDSASLVNYSSVLGRAIDFGIVTNRLEQRNHMETTYATNDFYNQKNDNCDVDLAGEQPAQFIIASISGGKARFGYTYGAKNDYQTAPSMQFVIDTTPDLASSDLFTYDAGSFKGEALYRTFSEPELNSNVNGMIQHFKDESDKMLQHVAFDGDDVFDASTGAIDFSDECYKNTTLYINVQPDSRLEQAIQQTEGLHIIKDSSTVVVFNILNTDYIKLAKYKVTSDGMTMDTYTDHSGNDTEKNKNIDKYITQKIIWNVPYAKSVDYDTTAGLFLVPNPDTTGTVTTSSAGWIAAAGTTVVKGGEFHYIFHDRSDDANTPDTSVMHFALRKAFVEDGTPADQIKSKEIRNILVGAGEYTFTIEETDENYNKLTDSNAYTDEKSTDAYGKVAFKSISETVREVDPYNGKHRYFVIKEKEMAPGVDNHISKSNGEIRIDVLVTNVNGIIHYQVSSWKYADGNNLTDSGISATNDKIDMSGTEFSLGGFYNFYDLKYAKMSVTKNVNVTGTDDFPADQKFNFALKIDGKYVQNEQGELGLTPRYFEITRDQKIDFTHLIPGTYTIEENPDDIQGFTFLSKEVKVGSSTMANDQ
;
A
#
# COMPACT_ATOMS: atom_id res chain seq x y z
N MET A 1 -0.39 6.29 -70.71
CA MET A 1 -0.03 4.87 -70.64
C MET A 1 0.62 4.62 -69.29
N LYS A 2 -0.02 3.83 -68.40
CA LYS A 2 0.51 3.08 -67.23
C LYS A 2 1.34 3.84 -66.17
N HIS A 3 1.28 3.64 -64.86
CA HIS A 3 0.38 3.01 -63.88
C HIS A 3 1.18 3.05 -62.54
N ILE A 4 0.51 3.29 -61.39
CA ILE A 4 0.70 2.55 -60.11
C ILE A 4 2.03 2.83 -59.32
N PHE A 5 2.14 3.02 -57.98
CA PHE A 5 1.37 2.71 -56.75
C PHE A 5 1.51 3.87 -55.74
N LYS A 6 0.42 4.24 -55.04
CA LYS A 6 0.45 4.97 -53.76
C LYS A 6 0.61 3.94 -52.64
N SER A 7 1.55 4.13 -51.71
CA SER A 7 1.49 3.49 -50.39
C SER A 7 1.09 4.54 -49.35
N LYS A 8 0.00 4.25 -48.65
CA LYS A 8 -0.40 4.95 -47.42
C LYS A 8 0.41 4.33 -46.28
N LYS A 9 1.13 5.13 -45.50
CA LYS A 9 1.51 4.75 -44.14
C LYS A 9 0.55 5.44 -43.18
N ALA A 10 -0.14 4.60 -42.41
CA ALA A 10 -1.02 4.97 -41.33
C ALA A 10 -0.22 5.65 -40.22
N VAL A 11 -0.71 6.79 -39.75
CA VAL A 11 -0.36 7.34 -38.45
C VAL A 11 -1.30 6.67 -37.46
N GLY A 12 -0.76 5.75 -36.65
CA GLY A 12 -1.47 5.18 -35.52
C GLY A 12 -1.66 6.27 -34.47
N ILE A 13 -2.89 6.73 -34.30
CA ILE A 13 -3.30 7.50 -33.14
C ILE A 13 -3.66 6.47 -32.07
N THR A 14 -2.77 6.29 -31.09
CA THR A 14 -3.07 5.59 -29.85
C THR A 14 -4.05 6.46 -29.07
N SER A 15 -5.35 6.17 -29.20
CA SER A 15 -6.39 6.78 -28.38
C SER A 15 -6.31 6.19 -26.97
N LEU A 16 -5.68 6.93 -26.06
CA LEU A 16 -5.81 6.74 -24.62
C LEU A 16 -7.26 7.09 -24.25
N VAL A 17 -8.10 6.08 -24.02
CA VAL A 17 -9.43 6.29 -23.42
C VAL A 17 -9.21 6.47 -21.94
N LEU A 18 -9.04 7.72 -21.50
CA LEU A 18 -9.24 8.10 -20.10
C LEU A 18 -10.73 7.96 -19.82
N ALA A 19 -11.12 6.90 -19.11
CA ALA A 19 -12.44 6.80 -18.52
C ALA A 19 -12.51 7.81 -17.35
N THR A 20 -12.88 9.04 -17.65
CA THR A 20 -13.26 10.03 -16.64
C THR A 20 -14.62 9.65 -16.06
N SER A 21 -14.63 8.87 -14.98
CA SER A 21 -15.80 8.71 -14.13
C SER A 21 -16.02 10.02 -13.37
N VAL A 22 -16.91 10.87 -13.89
CA VAL A 22 -17.42 12.02 -13.15
C VAL A 22 -18.36 11.49 -12.07
N VAL A 23 -17.88 11.42 -10.83
CA VAL A 23 -18.73 11.24 -9.65
C VAL A 23 -19.32 12.61 -9.36
N LEU A 24 -20.62 12.79 -9.60
CA LEU A 24 -21.36 13.93 -9.08
C LEU A 24 -21.84 13.55 -7.68
N GLY A 25 -21.09 13.96 -6.65
CA GLY A 25 -21.53 13.82 -5.27
C GLY A 25 -22.81 14.63 -5.04
N THR A 26 -23.86 13.99 -4.53
CA THR A 26 -24.99 14.71 -3.92
C THR A 26 -24.84 14.65 -2.40
N ILE A 27 -24.55 15.81 -1.80
CA ILE A 27 -24.43 16.00 -0.36
C ILE A 27 -25.82 15.88 0.28
N ALA A 28 -26.03 14.91 1.16
CA ALA A 28 -27.19 14.90 2.05
C ALA A 28 -26.91 15.83 3.24
N ILE A 29 -27.53 17.02 3.22
CA ILE A 29 -27.42 18.03 4.28
C ILE A 29 -28.39 17.67 5.41
N ASN A 30 -27.88 17.28 6.59
CA ASN A 30 -28.69 17.27 7.81
C ASN A 30 -28.23 18.40 8.76
N ARG A 31 -29.20 19.21 9.18
CA ARG A 31 -29.01 20.25 10.20
C ARG A 31 -29.11 19.63 11.59
N SER A 32 -28.05 19.73 12.38
CA SER A 32 -28.11 19.43 13.81
C SER A 32 -28.94 20.49 14.57
N LYS A 33 -29.49 20.13 15.73
CA LYS A 33 -30.32 21.02 16.57
C LYS A 33 -29.59 22.28 17.08
N ASP A 34 -28.26 22.34 16.94
CA ASP A 34 -27.41 23.46 17.37
C ASP A 34 -26.77 24.24 16.21
N GLY A 35 -27.24 24.04 14.97
CA GLY A 35 -26.91 24.91 13.84
C GLY A 35 -25.62 24.57 13.08
N GLY A 36 -24.92 23.48 13.44
CA GLY A 36 -23.85 22.89 12.62
C GLY A 36 -24.43 21.96 11.55
N VAL A 37 -23.87 22.01 10.34
CA VAL A 37 -24.08 21.00 9.28
C VAL A 37 -23.28 19.76 9.69
N SER A 38 -23.95 18.64 9.92
CA SER A 38 -23.30 17.34 10.12
C SER A 38 -23.56 16.47 8.90
N VAL A 39 -22.50 15.93 8.30
CA VAL A 39 -22.61 14.84 7.32
C VAL A 39 -23.17 13.62 8.06
N GLY A 40 -24.21 12.97 7.50
CA GLY A 40 -24.93 11.90 8.18
C GLY A 40 -24.41 10.50 7.84
N VAL A 41 -24.04 9.76 8.89
CA VAL A 41 -23.78 8.32 9.06
C VAL A 41 -24.23 7.36 7.93
N PRO A 42 -23.30 6.57 7.36
CA PRO A 42 -23.54 5.20 6.91
C PRO A 42 -23.40 4.23 8.10
N THR A 43 -24.47 3.56 8.52
CA THR A 43 -24.36 2.44 9.47
C THR A 43 -23.94 1.19 8.71
N VAL A 44 -22.78 0.62 9.05
CA VAL A 44 -22.27 -0.61 8.43
C VAL A 44 -22.68 -1.80 9.30
N ASN A 45 -23.55 -2.66 8.78
CA ASN A 45 -23.82 -3.97 9.37
C ASN A 45 -22.78 -4.97 8.85
N ALA A 46 -22.42 -5.99 9.64
CA ALA A 46 -21.28 -6.87 9.36
C ALA A 46 -21.42 -7.76 8.08
N ALA A 47 -22.53 -7.64 7.34
CA ALA A 47 -22.72 -8.24 6.02
C ALA A 47 -22.44 -7.26 4.84
N ASP A 48 -22.21 -5.97 5.12
CA ASP A 48 -22.21 -4.86 4.14
C ASP A 48 -20.81 -4.47 3.59
N ALA A 49 -19.78 -5.27 3.90
CA ALA A 49 -18.38 -4.92 3.65
C ALA A 49 -17.90 -5.10 2.20
N TYR A 50 -18.70 -5.68 1.31
CA TYR A 50 -18.16 -6.22 0.07
C TYR A 50 -17.81 -5.25 -1.05
N LEU A 51 -18.07 -3.94 -0.98
CA LEU A 51 -17.87 -3.10 -2.18
C LEU A 51 -17.56 -1.60 -2.03
N SER A 52 -17.33 -1.03 -0.84
CA SER A 52 -17.09 0.44 -0.77
C SER A 52 -15.63 0.86 -0.61
N TYR A 53 -14.82 0.17 0.19
CA TYR A 53 -13.44 0.58 0.48
C TYR A 53 -12.53 -0.62 0.73
N ASP A 54 -11.25 -0.46 0.43
CA ASP A 54 -10.21 -1.39 0.88
C ASP A 54 -10.11 -1.37 2.41
N SER A 55 -9.65 -2.47 2.99
CA SER A 55 -9.33 -2.53 4.41
C SER A 55 -7.99 -1.86 4.68
N ALA A 56 -7.94 -1.09 5.77
CA ALA A 56 -6.69 -0.54 6.31
C ALA A 56 -5.66 -1.63 6.68
N SER A 57 -6.12 -2.86 6.92
CA SER A 57 -5.23 -4.00 7.15
C SER A 57 -4.57 -4.52 5.88
N LEU A 58 -5.08 -4.22 4.68
CA LEU A 58 -4.51 -4.69 3.41
C LEU A 58 -3.74 -3.60 2.66
N VAL A 59 -4.14 -2.34 2.83
CA VAL A 59 -3.43 -1.17 2.29
C VAL A 59 -2.92 -0.31 3.45
N ASN A 60 -1.65 -0.49 3.80
CA ASN A 60 -0.96 0.23 4.86
C ASN A 60 0.52 0.43 4.51
N TYR A 61 1.23 1.22 5.33
CA TYR A 61 2.65 1.49 5.14
C TYR A 61 3.51 0.24 4.89
N SER A 62 3.26 -0.86 5.62
CA SER A 62 4.05 -2.08 5.47
C SER A 62 3.78 -2.80 4.16
N SER A 63 2.52 -2.91 3.72
CA SER A 63 2.21 -3.52 2.42
C SER A 63 2.69 -2.67 1.25
N VAL A 64 2.61 -1.35 1.39
CA VAL A 64 3.00 -0.39 0.35
C VAL A 64 4.51 -0.27 0.20
N LEU A 65 5.27 -0.24 1.30
CA LEU A 65 6.74 -0.16 1.27
C LEU A 65 7.39 -1.52 0.99
N GLY A 66 6.80 -2.62 1.50
CA GLY A 66 7.42 -3.94 1.44
C GLY A 66 8.86 -3.91 1.97
N ARG A 67 9.83 -4.29 1.14
CA ARG A 67 11.27 -4.29 1.48
C ARG A 67 11.87 -2.90 1.74
N ALA A 68 11.15 -1.83 1.38
CA ALA A 68 11.59 -0.45 1.60
C ALA A 68 11.33 0.05 3.03
N ILE A 69 10.65 -0.73 3.88
CA ILE A 69 10.15 -0.26 5.19
C ILE A 69 11.25 0.30 6.10
N ASP A 70 12.45 -0.29 6.08
CA ASP A 70 13.58 0.12 6.93
C ASP A 70 14.35 1.36 6.43
N PHE A 71 13.96 1.92 5.27
CA PHE A 71 14.64 3.02 4.61
C PHE A 71 13.75 4.26 4.57
N GLY A 72 14.11 5.31 5.32
CA GLY A 72 13.39 6.59 5.28
C GLY A 72 13.38 7.23 3.88
N ILE A 73 14.41 6.99 3.08
CA ILE A 73 14.45 7.40 1.66
C ILE A 73 14.86 6.22 0.78
N VAL A 74 14.00 5.83 -0.17
CA VAL A 74 14.35 4.97 -1.30
C VAL A 74 14.24 5.79 -2.58
N THR A 75 15.35 5.92 -3.31
CA THR A 75 15.42 6.79 -4.48
C THR A 75 16.41 6.25 -5.51
N ASN A 76 16.26 6.59 -6.79
CA ASN A 76 17.30 6.27 -7.77
C ASN A 76 18.55 7.12 -7.53
N ARG A 77 18.37 8.42 -7.28
CA ARG A 77 19.47 9.33 -6.89
C ARG A 77 19.10 10.10 -5.63
N LEU A 78 20.03 10.16 -4.68
CA LEU A 78 19.93 10.97 -3.46
C LEU A 78 20.98 12.07 -3.50
N GLU A 79 20.52 13.32 -3.45
CA GLU A 79 21.40 14.49 -3.32
C GLU A 79 21.28 15.12 -1.94
N GLN A 80 22.32 14.92 -1.13
CA GLN A 80 22.48 15.60 0.14
C GLN A 80 23.11 16.99 -0.09
N ARG A 81 22.34 18.04 0.16
CA ARG A 81 22.77 19.45 0.12
C ARG A 81 22.54 20.17 1.46
N ASN A 82 22.11 19.43 2.47
CA ASN A 82 21.92 19.84 3.86
C ASN A 82 22.06 18.61 4.80
N HIS A 83 21.99 18.83 6.10
CA HIS A 83 21.85 17.76 7.10
C HIS A 83 20.62 16.87 6.81
N MET A 84 20.70 15.57 7.13
CA MET A 84 19.59 14.62 7.09
C MET A 84 19.56 13.76 8.36
N GLU A 85 18.38 13.37 8.85
CA GLU A 85 18.20 12.49 10.02
C GLU A 85 17.46 11.21 9.57
N THR A 86 18.09 10.37 8.74
CA THR A 86 17.42 9.27 8.02
C THR A 86 18.30 8.06 7.73
N THR A 87 17.66 6.92 7.43
CA THR A 87 18.25 5.80 6.68
C THR A 87 17.91 5.95 5.18
N TYR A 88 18.68 5.32 4.29
CA TYR A 88 18.38 5.41 2.85
C TYR A 88 18.92 4.26 1.99
N ALA A 89 18.22 4.01 0.87
CA ALA A 89 18.63 3.12 -0.20
C ALA A 89 18.67 3.89 -1.54
N THR A 90 19.83 3.93 -2.20
CA THR A 90 20.01 4.66 -3.46
C THR A 90 20.99 3.99 -4.42
N ASN A 91 20.72 4.12 -5.73
CA ASN A 91 21.65 3.70 -6.77
C ASN A 91 22.84 4.68 -6.85
N ASP A 92 22.59 5.96 -6.61
CA ASP A 92 23.61 7.00 -6.65
C ASP A 92 23.44 8.01 -5.52
N PHE A 93 24.51 8.20 -4.75
CA PHE A 93 24.57 9.16 -3.67
C PHE A 93 25.50 10.32 -4.02
N TYR A 94 25.03 11.54 -3.80
CA TYR A 94 25.79 12.77 -4.02
C TYR A 94 25.68 13.70 -2.81
N ASN A 95 26.81 13.98 -2.15
CA ASN A 95 26.87 14.91 -1.02
C ASN A 95 27.62 16.19 -1.42
N GLN A 96 26.88 17.27 -1.69
CA GLN A 96 27.46 18.51 -2.20
C GLN A 96 28.33 19.22 -1.16
N LYS A 97 27.92 19.20 0.11
CA LYS A 97 28.51 20.00 1.20
C LYS A 97 29.34 19.19 2.18
N ASN A 98 29.40 17.87 2.00
CA ASN A 98 29.97 16.95 2.97
C ASN A 98 29.28 17.06 4.35
N ASP A 99 27.97 17.30 4.33
CA ASP A 99 27.12 17.31 5.53
C ASP A 99 26.93 15.88 6.03
N ASN A 100 26.65 15.73 7.32
CA ASN A 100 26.41 14.43 7.95
C ASN A 100 24.96 13.98 7.79
N CYS A 101 24.77 12.67 7.86
CA CYS A 101 23.49 11.99 8.02
C CYS A 101 23.44 11.37 9.42
N ASP A 102 22.40 11.69 10.17
CA ASP A 102 22.18 11.25 11.53
C ASP A 102 21.05 10.21 11.56
N VAL A 103 21.03 9.35 12.58
CA VAL A 103 20.00 8.32 12.78
C VAL A 103 19.57 8.32 14.24
N ASP A 104 19.15 9.47 14.75
CA ASP A 104 18.90 9.69 16.19
C ASP A 104 17.41 9.84 16.54
N LEU A 105 16.51 9.75 15.55
CA LEU A 105 15.05 9.91 15.73
C LEU A 105 14.22 8.64 15.49
N ALA A 106 14.84 7.52 15.11
CA ALA A 106 14.14 6.28 14.77
C ALA A 106 14.29 5.17 15.85
N GLY A 107 14.76 5.52 17.05
CA GLY A 107 15.04 4.56 18.13
C GLY A 107 16.44 3.94 18.08
N GLU A 108 16.68 2.88 18.86
CA GLU A 108 18.01 2.28 19.06
C GLU A 108 18.33 1.13 18.08
N GLN A 109 17.36 0.74 17.24
CA GLN A 109 17.48 -0.35 16.29
C GLN A 109 18.53 -0.10 15.20
N PRO A 110 19.11 -1.16 14.60
CA PRO A 110 20.08 -1.04 13.53
C PRO A 110 19.64 -0.14 12.37
N ALA A 111 20.56 0.69 11.91
CA ALA A 111 20.37 1.59 10.77
C ALA A 111 20.78 0.89 9.48
N GLN A 112 19.89 0.87 8.49
CA GLN A 112 20.09 0.18 7.21
C GLN A 112 20.42 1.19 6.10
N PHE A 113 21.44 0.88 5.30
CA PHE A 113 21.82 1.69 4.14
C PHE A 113 22.10 0.82 2.92
N ILE A 114 21.67 1.27 1.74
CA ILE A 114 22.11 0.73 0.45
C ILE A 114 22.69 1.88 -0.38
N ILE A 115 23.95 1.77 -0.76
CA ILE A 115 24.68 2.80 -1.49
C ILE A 115 25.45 2.11 -2.63
N ALA A 116 24.85 2.06 -3.82
CA ALA A 116 25.49 1.39 -4.95
C ALA A 116 26.66 2.21 -5.54
N SER A 117 26.54 3.54 -5.56
CA SER A 117 27.59 4.45 -6.03
C SER A 117 27.63 5.76 -5.25
N ILE A 118 28.81 6.39 -5.20
CA ILE A 118 29.00 7.76 -4.67
C ILE A 118 29.60 8.62 -5.80
N SER A 119 28.77 9.43 -6.46
CA SER A 119 29.19 10.26 -7.59
C SER A 119 29.83 11.59 -7.18
N GLY A 120 29.71 12.00 -5.92
CA GLY A 120 30.38 13.18 -5.39
C GLY A 120 30.23 13.37 -3.89
N GLY A 121 31.25 13.97 -3.26
CA GLY A 121 31.32 14.11 -1.81
C GLY A 121 31.64 12.80 -1.10
N LYS A 122 31.18 12.68 0.15
CA LYS A 122 31.33 11.49 0.98
C LYS A 122 30.01 11.15 1.67
N ALA A 123 29.76 9.87 1.91
CA ALA A 123 28.74 9.43 2.85
C ALA A 123 29.29 9.63 4.26
N ARG A 124 28.77 10.63 4.96
CA ARG A 124 29.25 11.05 6.27
C ARG A 124 28.17 10.81 7.32
N PHE A 125 28.50 10.12 8.40
CA PHE A 125 27.56 9.76 9.46
C PHE A 125 27.91 10.49 10.76
N GLY A 126 26.89 11.10 11.38
CA GLY A 126 27.02 11.90 12.60
C GLY A 126 26.28 11.29 13.79
N TYR A 127 25.35 12.04 14.40
CA TYR A 127 24.64 11.61 15.61
C TYR A 127 23.87 10.31 15.40
N THR A 128 24.03 9.43 16.38
CA THR A 128 23.40 8.10 16.42
C THR A 128 22.33 7.98 17.49
N TYR A 129 22.51 8.73 18.57
CA TYR A 129 21.55 8.82 19.66
C TYR A 129 21.38 10.27 20.02
N GLY A 130 20.20 10.55 20.52
CA GLY A 130 19.91 11.87 20.96
C GLY A 130 20.69 12.32 22.21
N ALA A 131 20.89 13.64 22.37
CA ALA A 131 21.67 14.31 23.41
C ALA A 131 21.28 14.04 24.90
N LYS A 132 20.28 13.20 25.19
CA LYS A 132 19.83 12.92 26.57
C LYS A 132 20.59 11.82 27.30
N ASN A 133 21.28 10.94 26.60
CA ASN A 133 22.20 10.03 27.25
C ASN A 133 23.57 10.69 27.27
N ASP A 134 24.27 10.61 28.40
CA ASP A 134 25.71 10.89 28.42
C ASP A 134 26.29 10.10 27.25
N TYR A 135 26.67 10.79 26.17
CA TYR A 135 27.11 10.20 24.90
C TYR A 135 28.17 9.11 25.12
N GLN A 136 28.85 9.17 26.27
CA GLN A 136 29.83 8.21 26.74
C GLN A 136 29.26 6.86 27.22
N THR A 137 27.96 6.75 27.49
CA THR A 137 27.28 5.58 28.10
C THR A 137 26.21 4.94 27.23
N ALA A 138 25.81 5.58 26.13
CA ALA A 138 24.87 4.98 25.19
C ALA A 138 25.48 3.72 24.53
N PRO A 139 24.69 2.66 24.27
CA PRO A 139 25.14 1.53 23.47
C PRO A 139 25.56 1.98 22.07
N SER A 140 26.28 1.14 21.33
CA SER A 140 26.59 1.43 19.93
C SER A 140 25.43 0.96 19.05
N MET A 141 24.97 1.79 18.11
CA MET A 141 23.99 1.37 17.10
C MET A 141 24.73 0.71 15.96
N GLN A 142 24.18 -0.36 15.42
CA GLN A 142 24.77 -0.97 14.24
C GLN A 142 24.36 -0.23 12.96
N PHE A 143 25.32 0.09 12.12
CA PHE A 143 25.12 0.66 10.78
C PHE A 143 25.42 -0.43 9.76
N VAL A 144 24.38 -1.02 9.18
CA VAL A 144 24.52 -2.04 8.13
C VAL A 144 24.52 -1.32 6.79
N ILE A 145 25.67 -1.32 6.11
CA ILE A 145 25.89 -0.58 4.86
C ILE A 145 26.14 -1.57 3.73
N ASP A 146 25.15 -1.71 2.86
CA ASP A 146 25.25 -2.50 1.63
C ASP A 146 25.85 -1.62 0.53
N THR A 147 27.04 -1.99 0.07
CA THR A 147 27.83 -1.15 -0.84
C THR A 147 28.74 -2.02 -1.72
N THR A 148 29.50 -1.43 -2.64
CA THR A 148 30.50 -2.17 -3.42
C THR A 148 31.80 -2.40 -2.64
N PRO A 149 32.60 -3.43 -2.97
CA PRO A 149 33.92 -3.64 -2.37
C PRO A 149 34.85 -2.43 -2.48
N ASP A 150 34.82 -1.73 -3.61
CA ASP A 150 35.66 -0.56 -3.87
C ASP A 150 35.26 0.60 -2.95
N LEU A 151 33.95 0.83 -2.76
CA LEU A 151 33.48 1.87 -1.85
C LEU A 151 33.76 1.51 -0.38
N ALA A 152 33.52 0.27 0.05
CA ALA A 152 33.74 -0.18 1.43
C ALA A 152 35.21 -0.03 1.87
N SER A 153 36.15 -0.12 0.92
CA SER A 153 37.59 0.05 1.17
C SER A 153 38.11 1.47 0.94
N SER A 154 37.25 2.39 0.49
CA SER A 154 37.59 3.78 0.22
C SER A 154 37.51 4.68 1.46
N ASP A 155 37.98 5.94 1.32
CA ASP A 155 37.79 6.99 2.32
C ASP A 155 36.48 7.79 2.12
N LEU A 156 35.57 7.30 1.27
CA LEU A 156 34.30 7.95 0.95
C LEU A 156 33.22 7.72 2.02
N PHE A 157 33.46 6.83 2.98
CA PHE A 157 32.68 6.73 4.21
C PHE A 157 33.41 7.45 5.34
N THR A 158 32.72 8.35 6.03
CA THR A 158 33.28 9.16 7.13
C THR A 158 32.36 9.11 8.34
N TYR A 159 32.96 9.01 9.52
CA TYR A 159 32.25 8.93 10.80
C TYR A 159 32.73 10.05 11.72
N ASP A 160 31.81 10.85 12.24
CA ASP A 160 32.17 12.02 13.04
C ASP A 160 32.62 11.60 14.45
N ALA A 161 33.92 11.73 14.72
CA ALA A 161 34.61 11.21 15.91
C ALA A 161 34.07 11.71 17.27
N GLY A 162 33.16 12.68 17.30
CA GLY A 162 32.54 13.23 18.51
C GLY A 162 31.03 13.03 18.65
N SER A 163 30.34 12.58 17.59
CA SER A 163 28.89 12.42 17.56
C SER A 163 28.42 11.05 17.05
N PHE A 164 29.28 10.31 16.35
CA PHE A 164 28.99 8.95 15.89
C PHE A 164 29.24 7.89 16.98
N LYS A 165 28.18 7.21 17.40
CA LYS A 165 28.18 6.01 18.26
C LYS A 165 27.58 4.83 17.52
N GLY A 166 28.20 4.48 16.41
CA GLY A 166 27.82 3.29 15.67
C GLY A 166 28.98 2.33 15.43
N GLU A 167 28.60 1.09 15.11
CA GLU A 167 29.47 0.08 14.55
C GLU A 167 29.05 -0.14 13.10
N ALA A 168 29.91 0.26 12.17
CA ALA A 168 29.67 0.04 10.75
C ALA A 168 29.99 -1.41 10.37
N LEU A 169 28.99 -2.12 9.85
CA LEU A 169 29.15 -3.37 9.12
C LEU A 169 28.94 -3.10 7.63
N TYR A 170 29.98 -3.29 6.84
CA TYR A 170 29.87 -3.27 5.39
C TYR A 170 29.51 -4.66 4.88
N ARG A 171 28.44 -4.78 4.09
CA ARG A 171 28.16 -5.98 3.29
C ARG A 171 28.38 -5.62 1.83
N THR A 172 29.27 -6.36 1.16
CA THR A 172 29.73 -5.95 -0.17
C THR A 172 29.07 -6.77 -1.28
N PHE A 173 28.46 -6.08 -2.23
CA PHE A 173 27.80 -6.67 -3.41
C PHE A 173 28.33 -6.01 -4.68
N SER A 174 28.06 -6.59 -5.86
CA SER A 174 28.33 -5.87 -7.11
C SER A 174 27.35 -4.69 -7.28
N GLU A 175 27.79 -3.64 -7.97
CA GLU A 175 26.94 -2.49 -8.26
C GLU A 175 25.63 -2.88 -8.98
N PRO A 176 25.62 -3.78 -9.98
CA PRO A 176 24.38 -4.25 -10.60
C PRO A 176 23.42 -4.94 -9.64
N GLU A 177 23.91 -5.72 -8.66
CA GLU A 177 23.07 -6.39 -7.65
C GLU A 177 22.40 -5.36 -6.73
N LEU A 178 23.16 -4.37 -6.24
CA LEU A 178 22.64 -3.27 -5.43
C LEU A 178 21.60 -2.46 -6.21
N ASN A 179 21.93 -2.10 -7.46
CA ASN A 179 21.01 -1.38 -8.33
C ASN A 179 19.73 -2.18 -8.59
N SER A 180 19.84 -3.49 -8.85
CA SER A 180 18.67 -4.35 -9.04
C SER A 180 17.80 -4.42 -7.79
N ASN A 181 18.42 -4.39 -6.61
CA ASN A 181 17.71 -4.44 -5.35
C ASN A 181 16.89 -3.17 -5.10
N VAL A 182 17.53 -2.00 -5.20
CA VAL A 182 16.85 -0.69 -5.10
C VAL A 182 15.78 -0.56 -6.18
N ASN A 183 16.07 -0.96 -7.42
CA ASN A 183 15.08 -0.92 -8.50
C ASN A 183 13.89 -1.87 -8.27
N GLY A 184 14.10 -3.00 -7.58
CA GLY A 184 13.03 -3.90 -7.15
C GLY A 184 12.10 -3.23 -6.13
N MET A 185 12.67 -2.49 -5.17
CA MET A 185 11.87 -1.66 -4.24
C MET A 185 11.10 -0.57 -4.99
N ILE A 186 11.78 0.11 -5.94
CA ILE A 186 11.15 1.12 -6.80
C ILE A 186 9.99 0.56 -7.61
N GLN A 187 10.16 -0.62 -8.19
CA GLN A 187 9.09 -1.26 -8.95
C GLN A 187 7.92 -1.67 -8.05
N HIS A 188 8.18 -2.13 -6.83
CA HIS A 188 7.12 -2.49 -5.88
C HIS A 188 6.20 -1.31 -5.57
N PHE A 189 6.74 -0.14 -5.20
CA PHE A 189 5.88 1.01 -4.90
C PHE A 189 5.26 1.66 -6.15
N LYS A 190 5.84 1.46 -7.34
CA LYS A 190 5.18 1.78 -8.62
C LYS A 190 3.94 0.93 -8.82
N ASP A 191 4.07 -0.39 -8.66
CA ASP A 191 2.96 -1.32 -8.77
C ASP A 191 1.84 -0.98 -7.76
N GLU A 192 2.20 -0.61 -6.53
CA GLU A 192 1.20 -0.19 -5.52
C GLU A 192 0.56 1.16 -5.86
N SER A 193 1.32 2.14 -6.36
CA SER A 193 0.77 3.42 -6.85
C SER A 193 -0.25 3.22 -7.96
N ASP A 194 0.05 2.36 -8.95
CA ASP A 194 -0.85 2.04 -10.06
C ASP A 194 -2.13 1.37 -9.57
N LYS A 195 -2.04 0.50 -8.55
CA LYS A 195 -3.23 -0.11 -7.92
C LYS A 195 -4.08 0.95 -7.22
N MET A 196 -3.46 1.84 -6.43
CA MET A 196 -4.18 2.93 -5.73
C MET A 196 -4.99 3.83 -6.68
N LEU A 197 -4.53 4.00 -7.92
CA LEU A 197 -5.22 4.77 -8.95
C LEU A 197 -6.43 4.06 -9.57
N GLN A 198 -6.52 2.73 -9.44
CA GLN A 198 -7.63 1.93 -9.97
C GLN A 198 -8.82 1.83 -9.00
N HIS A 199 -8.64 2.25 -7.75
CA HIS A 199 -9.72 2.21 -6.75
C HIS A 199 -10.71 3.36 -6.94
N VAL A 200 -11.95 3.10 -6.51
CA VAL A 200 -12.97 4.14 -6.39
C VAL A 200 -12.49 5.17 -5.38
N ALA A 201 -12.37 6.41 -5.84
CA ALA A 201 -11.87 7.52 -5.05
C ALA A 201 -12.91 8.64 -4.97
N PHE A 202 -12.94 9.34 -3.85
CA PHE A 202 -13.66 10.60 -3.72
C PHE A 202 -13.03 11.66 -4.63
N ASP A 203 -13.85 12.56 -5.17
CA ASP A 203 -13.33 13.85 -5.64
C ASP A 203 -12.89 14.65 -4.41
N GLY A 204 -11.65 15.12 -4.41
CA GLY A 204 -11.09 15.90 -3.30
C GLY A 204 -11.91 17.12 -2.93
N ASP A 205 -12.51 17.79 -3.91
CA ASP A 205 -13.29 19.00 -3.68
C ASP A 205 -14.70 18.73 -3.12
N ASP A 206 -15.19 17.50 -3.21
CA ASP A 206 -16.47 17.08 -2.64
C ASP A 206 -16.35 16.79 -1.13
N VAL A 207 -15.17 16.37 -0.68
CA VAL A 207 -14.89 16.03 0.73
C VAL A 207 -14.17 17.15 1.49
N PHE A 208 -13.62 18.14 0.78
CA PHE A 208 -12.89 19.25 1.36
C PHE A 208 -13.81 20.46 1.64
N ASP A 209 -13.90 20.83 2.92
CA ASP A 209 -14.57 22.06 3.35
C ASP A 209 -13.58 23.23 3.35
N ALA A 210 -13.61 24.02 2.27
CA ALA A 210 -12.77 25.21 2.12
C ALA A 210 -13.02 26.30 3.18
N SER A 211 -14.14 26.28 3.90
CA SER A 211 -14.42 27.26 4.95
C SER A 211 -13.66 26.98 6.25
N THR A 212 -13.40 25.70 6.53
CA THR A 212 -12.68 25.23 7.71
C THR A 212 -11.27 24.73 7.39
N GLY A 213 -10.98 24.47 6.10
CA GLY A 213 -9.74 23.83 5.66
C GLY A 213 -9.71 22.34 5.98
N ALA A 214 -10.86 21.72 6.25
CA ALA A 214 -10.93 20.37 6.81
C ALA A 214 -11.48 19.32 5.84
N ILE A 215 -11.02 18.08 6.03
CA ILE A 215 -11.66 16.86 5.57
C ILE A 215 -12.00 16.04 6.81
N ASP A 216 -13.27 15.65 6.97
CA ASP A 216 -13.76 14.94 8.15
C ASP A 216 -14.23 13.51 7.82
N PHE A 217 -13.48 12.54 8.34
CA PHE A 217 -13.74 11.11 8.28
C PHE A 217 -13.85 10.51 9.69
N SER A 218 -14.35 11.26 10.66
CA SER A 218 -14.56 10.78 12.03
C SER A 218 -15.74 9.80 12.19
N ASP A 219 -16.59 9.68 11.17
CA ASP A 219 -17.71 8.75 11.18
C ASP A 219 -17.28 7.28 11.29
N GLU A 220 -18.05 6.50 12.05
CA GLU A 220 -17.79 5.06 12.30
C GLU A 220 -17.63 4.23 11.02
N CYS A 221 -18.29 4.63 9.92
CA CYS A 221 -18.22 3.92 8.64
C CYS A 221 -16.82 3.89 8.01
N TYR A 222 -15.93 4.81 8.41
CA TYR A 222 -14.59 4.94 7.87
C TYR A 222 -13.53 4.20 8.70
N LYS A 223 -13.92 3.61 9.84
CA LYS A 223 -12.99 2.84 10.68
C LYS A 223 -12.53 1.57 9.98
N ASN A 224 -11.25 1.26 10.15
CA ASN A 224 -10.56 0.12 9.52
C ASN A 224 -10.61 0.10 7.98
N THR A 225 -10.89 1.25 7.36
CA THR A 225 -10.93 1.40 5.90
C THR A 225 -9.77 2.24 5.37
N THR A 226 -9.50 2.05 4.08
CA THR A 226 -8.62 2.90 3.28
C THR A 226 -9.46 3.78 2.38
N LEU A 227 -9.31 5.09 2.53
CA LEU A 227 -10.04 6.10 1.76
C LEU A 227 -9.14 6.65 0.66
N TYR A 228 -9.59 6.58 -0.59
CA TYR A 228 -8.88 7.14 -1.74
C TYR A 228 -9.48 8.49 -2.12
N ILE A 229 -8.65 9.48 -2.34
CA ILE A 229 -9.05 10.84 -2.71
C ILE A 229 -8.27 11.24 -3.95
N ASN A 230 -8.99 11.51 -5.04
CA ASN A 230 -8.38 12.08 -6.24
C ASN A 230 -8.31 13.60 -6.11
N VAL A 231 -7.08 14.12 -6.14
CA VAL A 231 -6.80 15.55 -6.10
C VAL A 231 -6.54 16.03 -7.52
N GLN A 232 -7.53 16.71 -8.10
CA GLN A 232 -7.44 17.23 -9.46
C GLN A 232 -6.46 18.43 -9.51
N PRO A 233 -5.76 18.64 -10.63
CA PRO A 233 -5.00 19.87 -10.86
C PRO A 233 -5.90 21.11 -10.73
N ASP A 234 -5.38 22.16 -10.11
CA ASP A 234 -6.02 23.44 -9.82
C ASP A 234 -7.25 23.38 -8.89
N SER A 235 -7.54 22.21 -8.28
CA SER A 235 -8.66 22.04 -7.34
C SER A 235 -8.47 22.83 -6.03
N ARG A 236 -9.57 23.06 -5.29
CA ARG A 236 -9.48 23.76 -3.99
C ARG A 236 -8.66 22.95 -3.00
N LEU A 237 -8.82 21.62 -2.98
CA LEU A 237 -8.01 20.75 -2.14
C LEU A 237 -6.52 20.79 -2.54
N GLU A 238 -6.18 20.79 -3.83
CA GLU A 238 -4.78 20.92 -4.25
C GLU A 238 -4.17 22.24 -3.76
N GLN A 239 -4.90 23.35 -3.91
CA GLN A 239 -4.45 24.65 -3.42
C GLN A 239 -4.27 24.66 -1.90
N ALA A 240 -5.13 23.98 -1.15
CA ALA A 240 -5.04 23.84 0.30
C ALA A 240 -3.83 22.98 0.73
N ILE A 241 -3.54 21.88 0.04
CA ILE A 241 -2.36 21.04 0.27
C ILE A 241 -1.05 21.83 0.10
N GLN A 242 -1.03 22.78 -0.84
CA GLN A 242 0.12 23.65 -1.11
C GLN A 242 0.26 24.81 -0.11
N GLN A 243 -0.73 25.05 0.76
CA GLN A 243 -0.72 26.12 1.74
C GLN A 243 -0.33 25.59 3.12
N THR A 244 0.57 26.29 3.81
CA THR A 244 0.95 25.97 5.19
C THR A 244 -0.29 26.02 6.09
N GLU A 245 -0.60 24.91 6.74
CA GLU A 245 -1.82 24.68 7.53
C GLU A 245 -3.14 24.82 6.76
N GLY A 246 -3.09 24.72 5.42
CA GLY A 246 -4.28 24.79 4.57
C GLY A 246 -5.18 23.56 4.64
N LEU A 247 -4.64 22.43 5.11
CA LEU A 247 -5.35 21.15 5.25
C LEU A 247 -5.38 20.66 6.71
N HIS A 248 -6.55 20.22 7.15
CA HIS A 248 -6.79 19.51 8.39
C HIS A 248 -7.56 18.21 8.12
N ILE A 249 -6.98 17.07 8.48
CA ILE A 249 -7.61 15.75 8.30
C ILE A 249 -8.12 15.27 9.66
N ILE A 250 -9.41 14.96 9.78
CA ILE A 250 -10.02 14.40 10.99
C ILE A 250 -10.37 12.94 10.68
N LYS A 251 -9.85 11.98 11.44
CA LYS A 251 -10.06 10.55 11.16
C LYS A 251 -9.88 9.67 12.40
N ASP A 252 -10.42 8.46 12.36
CA ASP A 252 -10.07 7.42 13.32
C ASP A 252 -8.62 6.93 13.13
N SER A 253 -8.02 6.40 14.19
CA SER A 253 -6.64 5.90 14.16
C SER A 253 -6.45 4.65 13.30
N SER A 254 -7.53 3.90 13.09
CA SER A 254 -7.57 2.74 12.19
C SER A 254 -7.71 3.11 10.72
N THR A 255 -8.11 4.34 10.38
CA THR A 255 -8.33 4.77 8.99
C THR A 255 -7.01 5.16 8.31
N VAL A 256 -6.83 4.67 7.08
CA VAL A 256 -5.76 5.06 6.16
C VAL A 256 -6.35 6.00 5.10
N VAL A 257 -5.63 7.07 4.74
CA VAL A 257 -6.06 8.03 3.72
C VAL A 257 -4.99 8.10 2.63
N VAL A 258 -5.40 7.91 1.39
CA VAL A 258 -4.56 7.96 0.19
C VAL A 258 -4.98 9.16 -0.65
N PHE A 259 -4.09 10.12 -0.81
CA PHE A 259 -4.26 11.23 -1.74
C PHE A 259 -3.59 10.89 -3.07
N ASN A 260 -4.37 10.63 -4.10
CA ASN A 260 -3.92 10.50 -5.48
C ASN A 260 -3.80 11.90 -6.09
N ILE A 261 -2.58 12.46 -6.08
CA ILE A 261 -2.28 13.79 -6.63
C ILE A 261 -2.06 13.68 -8.14
N LEU A 262 -3.04 14.15 -8.92
CA LEU A 262 -3.03 13.95 -10.38
C LEU A 262 -2.26 15.04 -11.15
N ASN A 263 -1.65 16.00 -10.45
CA ASN A 263 -0.81 17.04 -11.05
C ASN A 263 0.42 16.41 -11.75
N THR A 264 0.70 16.87 -12.97
CA THR A 264 1.81 16.37 -13.80
C THR A 264 3.09 17.19 -13.70
N ASP A 265 3.03 18.40 -13.16
CA ASP A 265 4.10 19.39 -13.27
C ASP A 265 4.76 19.61 -11.90
N TYR A 266 4.11 20.37 -11.03
CA TYR A 266 4.64 20.76 -9.72
C TYR A 266 3.58 20.62 -8.65
N ILE A 267 3.94 20.02 -7.51
CA ILE A 267 3.16 20.04 -6.29
C ILE A 267 4.04 20.36 -5.10
N LYS A 268 3.55 21.21 -4.20
CA LYS A 268 4.12 21.40 -2.87
C LYS A 268 3.25 20.69 -1.84
N LEU A 269 3.84 19.82 -1.03
CA LEU A 269 3.20 19.20 0.11
C LEU A 269 3.58 20.01 1.35
N ALA A 270 2.69 20.92 1.76
CA ALA A 270 2.95 21.82 2.88
C ALA A 270 2.55 21.20 4.24
N LYS A 271 2.88 21.91 5.33
CA LYS A 271 2.42 21.60 6.69
C LYS A 271 0.91 21.42 6.74
N TYR A 272 0.43 20.35 7.38
CA TYR A 272 -0.99 20.09 7.60
C TYR A 272 -1.25 19.56 9.01
N LYS A 273 -2.53 19.44 9.37
CA LYS A 273 -2.97 18.96 10.69
C LYS A 273 -3.70 17.63 10.58
N VAL A 274 -3.56 16.78 11.59
CA VAL A 274 -4.36 15.57 11.75
C VAL A 274 -4.99 15.55 13.12
N THR A 275 -6.32 15.37 13.20
CA THR A 275 -6.99 15.00 14.45
C THR A 275 -7.33 13.51 14.41
N SER A 276 -6.81 12.75 15.37
CA SER A 276 -7.14 11.34 15.55
C SER A 276 -7.24 10.99 17.03
N ASP A 277 -8.25 10.19 17.39
CA ASP A 277 -8.55 9.81 18.78
C ASP A 277 -8.64 11.01 19.75
N GLY A 278 -9.16 12.15 19.26
CA GLY A 278 -9.28 13.40 20.03
C GLY A 278 -7.98 14.18 20.20
N MET A 279 -6.86 13.73 19.62
CA MET A 279 -5.58 14.43 19.60
C MET A 279 -5.37 15.13 18.26
N THR A 280 -5.11 16.45 18.29
CA THR A 280 -4.69 17.20 17.11
C THR A 280 -3.17 17.34 17.09
N MET A 281 -2.57 16.95 15.96
CA MET A 281 -1.14 17.00 15.71
C MET A 281 -0.87 17.78 14.43
N ASP A 282 0.25 18.49 14.43
CA ASP A 282 0.81 19.06 13.21
C ASP A 282 1.92 18.14 12.67
N THR A 283 2.26 18.28 11.40
CA THR A 283 3.26 17.45 10.70
C THR A 283 4.73 17.76 10.97
N TYR A 284 5.03 18.75 11.83
CA TYR A 284 6.43 19.09 12.16
C TYR A 284 6.94 18.19 13.28
N THR A 285 8.14 17.64 13.11
CA THR A 285 8.84 16.85 14.13
C THR A 285 9.57 17.74 15.13
N ASP A 286 9.93 17.18 16.28
CA ASP A 286 10.95 17.79 17.13
C ASP A 286 12.35 17.45 16.57
N HIS A 287 13.22 18.46 16.50
CA HIS A 287 14.61 18.31 16.05
C HIS A 287 15.52 17.82 17.17
N SER A 288 16.56 17.08 16.79
CA SER A 288 17.74 16.77 17.58
C SER A 288 17.48 16.12 18.94
N GLY A 289 18.06 14.96 19.14
CA GLY A 289 18.47 14.65 20.49
C GLY A 289 17.48 13.87 21.35
N ASN A 290 16.25 13.64 20.88
CA ASN A 290 15.26 12.81 21.57
C ASN A 290 14.20 12.28 20.59
N ASP A 291 14.03 10.97 20.54
CA ASP A 291 12.76 10.34 20.19
C ASP A 291 11.69 10.83 21.20
N THR A 292 10.88 11.82 20.80
CA THR A 292 9.84 12.40 21.63
C THR A 292 8.51 11.68 21.43
N GLU A 293 7.66 11.71 22.45
CA GLU A 293 6.27 11.23 22.33
C GLU A 293 5.52 11.90 21.17
N LYS A 294 5.89 13.14 20.82
CA LYS A 294 5.35 13.82 19.64
C LYS A 294 5.78 13.13 18.34
N ASN A 295 7.06 12.79 18.18
CA ASN A 295 7.53 12.06 17.00
C ASN A 295 6.86 10.69 16.88
N LYS A 296 6.68 9.95 18.00
CA LYS A 296 5.92 8.68 18.02
C LYS A 296 4.47 8.82 17.58
N ASN A 297 3.82 9.91 18.00
CA ASN A 297 2.45 10.17 17.60
C ASN A 297 2.34 10.58 16.12
N ILE A 298 3.29 11.38 15.61
CA ILE A 298 3.38 11.67 14.17
C ILE A 298 3.61 10.38 13.38
N ASP A 299 4.48 9.49 13.84
CA ASP A 299 4.71 8.18 13.20
C ASP A 299 3.41 7.37 13.10
N LYS A 300 2.83 7.07 14.28
CA LYS A 300 1.64 6.22 14.41
C LYS A 300 0.40 6.74 13.66
N TYR A 301 0.13 8.05 13.76
CA TYR A 301 -1.13 8.62 13.28
C TYR A 301 -1.03 9.30 11.91
N ILE A 302 0.19 9.65 11.46
CA ILE A 302 0.42 10.39 10.22
C ILE A 302 1.28 9.58 9.24
N THR A 303 2.55 9.29 9.54
CA THR A 303 3.45 8.66 8.55
C THR A 303 2.95 7.28 8.13
N GLN A 304 2.39 6.51 9.07
CA GLN A 304 1.87 5.16 8.81
C GLN A 304 0.46 5.15 8.18
N LYS A 305 -0.23 6.29 8.12
CA LYS A 305 -1.67 6.38 7.80
C LYS A 305 -2.04 7.34 6.67
N ILE A 306 -1.18 8.31 6.37
CA ILE A 306 -1.41 9.28 5.30
C ILE A 306 -0.43 8.99 4.17
N ILE A 307 -0.97 8.58 3.04
CA ILE A 307 -0.23 8.22 1.84
C ILE A 307 -0.43 9.31 0.80
N TRP A 308 0.68 9.93 0.39
CA TRP A 308 0.73 10.88 -0.71
C TRP A 308 1.16 10.14 -1.97
N ASN A 309 0.19 9.70 -2.77
CA ASN A 309 0.44 9.06 -4.04
C ASN A 309 0.56 10.14 -5.14
N VAL A 310 1.78 10.41 -5.60
CA VAL A 310 2.11 11.48 -6.56
C VAL A 310 2.62 10.86 -7.88
N PRO A 311 1.74 10.22 -8.67
CA PRO A 311 2.14 9.37 -9.77
C PRO A 311 2.80 10.09 -10.95
N TYR A 312 2.48 11.37 -11.16
CA TYR A 312 2.79 12.05 -12.42
C TYR A 312 3.67 13.28 -12.30
N ALA A 313 3.72 13.96 -11.14
CA ALA A 313 4.40 15.25 -10.99
C ALA A 313 5.88 15.19 -11.38
N LYS A 314 6.39 16.17 -12.13
CA LYS A 314 7.83 16.29 -12.44
C LYS A 314 8.62 16.92 -11.30
N SER A 315 7.98 17.65 -10.41
CA SER A 315 8.58 18.28 -9.24
C SER A 315 7.68 18.16 -8.03
N VAL A 316 8.26 17.75 -6.89
CA VAL A 316 7.56 17.65 -5.61
C VAL A 316 8.38 18.39 -4.56
N ASP A 317 7.79 19.35 -3.85
CA ASP A 317 8.43 19.99 -2.70
C ASP A 317 7.82 19.45 -1.40
N TYR A 318 8.68 18.97 -0.48
CA TYR A 318 8.30 18.59 0.88
C TYR A 318 8.59 19.76 1.82
N ASP A 319 7.53 20.42 2.30
CA ASP A 319 7.59 21.66 3.05
C ASP A 319 6.89 21.54 4.41
N THR A 320 7.63 21.08 5.43
CA THR A 320 7.13 20.87 6.81
C THR A 320 6.01 19.84 6.85
N THR A 321 6.11 18.82 6.01
CA THR A 321 5.09 17.79 5.82
C THR A 321 5.52 16.45 6.43
N ALA A 322 4.56 15.54 6.63
CA ALA A 322 4.83 14.18 7.07
C ALA A 322 3.91 13.20 6.34
N GLY A 323 4.35 11.95 6.17
CA GLY A 323 3.56 10.93 5.48
C GLY A 323 4.40 9.82 4.87
N LEU A 324 3.71 8.95 4.14
CA LEU A 324 4.31 8.03 3.16
C LEU A 324 4.20 8.67 1.77
N PHE A 325 5.32 9.09 1.19
CA PHE A 325 5.34 9.75 -0.12
C PHE A 325 5.71 8.75 -1.22
N LEU A 326 4.75 8.42 -2.09
CA LEU A 326 4.99 7.59 -3.27
C LEU A 326 5.16 8.49 -4.50
N VAL A 327 6.35 8.47 -5.09
CA VAL A 327 6.70 9.32 -6.23
C VAL A 327 7.26 8.43 -7.36
N PRO A 328 6.39 7.66 -8.04
CA PRO A 328 6.79 6.62 -8.98
C PRO A 328 7.31 7.14 -10.33
N ASN A 329 7.09 8.40 -10.68
CA ASN A 329 7.59 8.95 -11.94
C ASN A 329 9.13 9.09 -11.88
N PRO A 330 9.88 8.39 -12.77
CA PRO A 330 11.34 8.38 -12.74
C PRO A 330 11.97 9.73 -13.13
N ASP A 331 11.21 10.61 -13.78
CA ASP A 331 11.67 11.95 -14.14
C ASP A 331 11.45 12.97 -13.02
N THR A 332 10.87 12.55 -11.88
CA THR A 332 10.55 13.47 -10.80
C THR A 332 11.79 13.88 -10.03
N THR A 333 11.86 15.16 -9.67
CA THR A 333 12.74 15.66 -8.61
C THR A 333 11.92 16.01 -7.38
N GLY A 334 12.06 15.23 -6.31
CA GLY A 334 11.52 15.55 -4.99
C GLY A 334 12.53 16.37 -4.19
N THR A 335 12.14 17.53 -3.65
CA THR A 335 13.02 18.42 -2.89
C THR A 335 12.50 18.62 -1.46
N VAL A 336 13.30 18.27 -0.46
CA VAL A 336 13.02 18.63 0.93
C VAL A 336 13.45 20.08 1.15
N THR A 337 12.46 20.97 1.20
CA THR A 337 12.64 22.43 1.26
C THR A 337 12.64 22.95 2.69
N THR A 338 11.89 22.30 3.58
CA THR A 338 11.92 22.50 5.03
C THR A 338 11.74 21.16 5.73
N SER A 339 12.02 21.10 7.03
CA SER A 339 12.16 19.82 7.70
C SER A 339 10.88 19.00 7.70
N SER A 340 10.94 17.78 7.17
CA SER A 340 9.81 16.91 6.86
C SER A 340 10.08 15.49 7.36
N ALA A 341 9.05 14.65 7.49
CA ALA A 341 9.19 13.34 8.14
C ALA A 341 8.46 12.18 7.46
N GLY A 342 8.90 10.95 7.75
CA GLY A 342 8.26 9.72 7.28
C GLY A 342 9.10 8.97 6.25
N TRP A 343 8.48 8.59 5.12
CA TRP A 343 9.14 7.83 4.06
C TRP A 343 9.03 8.53 2.70
N ILE A 344 10.14 8.67 1.98
CA ILE A 344 10.16 9.04 0.56
C ILE A 344 10.48 7.79 -0.27
N ALA A 345 9.51 7.34 -1.05
CA ALA A 345 9.67 6.24 -2.00
C ALA A 345 9.58 6.81 -3.43
N ALA A 346 10.73 7.18 -4.00
CA ALA A 346 10.84 7.92 -5.25
C ALA A 346 11.56 7.13 -6.35
N ALA A 347 11.03 7.13 -7.57
CA ALA A 347 11.71 6.49 -8.70
C ALA A 347 12.80 7.37 -9.32
N GLY A 348 12.71 8.68 -9.11
CA GLY A 348 13.60 9.69 -9.68
C GLY A 348 14.69 10.15 -8.71
N THR A 349 14.82 11.47 -8.56
CA THR A 349 15.83 12.08 -7.69
C THR A 349 15.18 12.67 -6.44
N THR A 350 15.77 12.42 -5.28
CA THR A 350 15.43 13.10 -4.03
C THR A 350 16.57 14.03 -3.64
N VAL A 351 16.27 15.29 -3.34
CA VAL A 351 17.24 16.33 -2.98
C VAL A 351 16.89 16.86 -1.59
N VAL A 352 17.79 16.69 -0.62
CA VAL A 352 17.63 17.30 0.71
C VAL A 352 18.44 18.59 0.76
N LYS A 353 17.77 19.75 0.74
CA LYS A 353 18.42 21.05 0.47
C LYS A 353 18.12 22.15 1.48
N GLY A 354 16.87 22.30 1.89
CA GLY A 354 16.44 23.45 2.71
C GLY A 354 16.06 23.12 4.14
N GLY A 355 15.69 21.87 4.41
CA GLY A 355 15.48 21.31 5.75
C GLY A 355 16.11 19.94 5.89
N GLU A 356 15.81 19.27 6.98
CA GLU A 356 16.20 17.89 7.29
C GLU A 356 15.08 16.93 6.89
N PHE A 357 15.42 15.70 6.51
CA PHE A 357 14.41 14.64 6.38
C PHE A 357 14.53 13.71 7.59
N HIS A 358 13.44 13.56 8.33
CA HIS A 358 13.38 12.86 9.62
C HIS A 358 12.73 11.50 9.41
N TYR A 359 13.53 10.45 9.53
CA TYR A 359 13.01 9.11 9.63
C TYR A 359 12.66 8.79 11.08
N ILE A 360 11.37 8.56 11.34
CA ILE A 360 10.81 8.46 12.70
C ILE A 360 10.03 7.16 12.91
N PHE A 361 10.41 6.08 12.21
CA PHE A 361 9.73 4.79 12.35
C PHE A 361 10.24 4.03 13.57
N HIS A 362 9.34 3.73 14.51
CA HIS A 362 9.71 3.12 15.80
C HIS A 362 9.48 1.61 15.89
N ASP A 363 8.80 0.99 14.91
CA ASP A 363 8.59 -0.47 14.89
C ASP A 363 9.66 -1.19 14.05
N ARG A 364 10.88 -0.64 14.00
CA ARG A 364 12.03 -1.27 13.33
C ARG A 364 12.40 -2.57 14.01
N SER A 365 12.95 -3.52 13.25
CA SER A 365 13.42 -4.78 13.82
C SER A 365 14.64 -4.56 14.72
N ASP A 366 14.67 -5.25 15.86
CA ASP A 366 15.86 -5.34 16.72
C ASP A 366 16.94 -6.28 16.15
N ASP A 367 16.67 -6.92 15.01
CA ASP A 367 17.61 -7.80 14.31
C ASP A 367 18.88 -7.05 13.88
N ALA A 368 20.02 -7.52 14.37
CA ALA A 368 21.32 -6.91 14.15
C ALA A 368 22.30 -7.90 13.48
N ASN A 369 22.85 -7.50 12.33
CA ASN A 369 23.93 -8.18 11.62
C ASN A 369 25.30 -7.75 12.16
N THR A 370 25.98 -8.62 12.89
CA THR A 370 27.35 -8.36 13.41
C THR A 370 28.42 -8.85 12.43
N PRO A 371 29.71 -8.48 12.62
CA PRO A 371 30.80 -9.03 11.83
C PRO A 371 30.89 -10.57 11.84
N ASP A 372 30.38 -11.24 12.88
CA ASP A 372 30.45 -12.69 13.04
C ASP A 372 29.12 -13.42 12.78
N THR A 373 28.00 -12.71 12.75
CA THR A 373 26.64 -13.28 12.68
C THR A 373 25.74 -12.42 11.82
N SER A 374 25.04 -13.03 10.87
CA SER A 374 24.01 -12.35 10.07
C SER A 374 22.65 -12.96 10.37
N VAL A 375 21.63 -12.11 10.43
CA VAL A 375 20.25 -12.44 10.76
C VAL A 375 19.33 -11.96 9.65
N MET A 376 18.30 -12.75 9.39
CA MET A 376 17.17 -12.34 8.55
C MET A 376 15.91 -13.00 9.06
N HIS A 377 14.76 -12.43 8.73
CA HIS A 377 13.46 -13.06 8.96
C HIS A 377 12.57 -12.91 7.74
N PHE A 378 11.58 -13.81 7.65
CA PHE A 378 10.54 -13.72 6.64
C PHE A 378 9.33 -12.98 7.18
N ALA A 379 8.74 -12.16 6.33
CA ALA A 379 7.43 -11.58 6.57
C ALA A 379 6.49 -11.87 5.40
N LEU A 380 5.22 -12.08 5.67
CA LEU A 380 4.16 -12.15 4.67
C LEU A 380 2.98 -11.30 5.10
N ARG A 381 2.03 -11.09 4.20
CA ARG A 381 0.71 -10.54 4.55
C ARG A 381 -0.39 -11.50 4.18
N LYS A 382 -1.47 -11.49 4.95
CA LYS A 382 -2.69 -12.17 4.57
C LYS A 382 -3.30 -11.48 3.33
N ALA A 383 -3.78 -12.28 2.40
CA ALA A 383 -4.43 -11.81 1.19
C ALA A 383 -5.60 -12.74 0.83
N PHE A 384 -6.47 -12.28 -0.06
CA PHE A 384 -7.67 -13.00 -0.47
C PHE A 384 -7.89 -12.88 -1.97
N VAL A 385 -8.45 -13.91 -2.57
CA VAL A 385 -8.88 -13.94 -3.98
C VAL A 385 -10.20 -14.68 -4.10
N GLU A 386 -10.93 -14.45 -5.19
CA GLU A 386 -12.13 -15.21 -5.49
C GLU A 386 -11.81 -16.70 -5.65
N ASP A 387 -12.66 -17.57 -5.11
CA ASP A 387 -12.54 -19.02 -5.29
C ASP A 387 -12.57 -19.40 -6.79
N GLY A 388 -11.70 -20.32 -7.19
CA GLY A 388 -11.52 -20.69 -8.59
C GLY A 388 -10.67 -19.72 -9.42
N THR A 389 -10.09 -18.66 -8.82
CA THR A 389 -9.13 -17.79 -9.53
C THR A 389 -7.93 -18.61 -10.05
N PRO A 390 -7.62 -18.54 -11.35
CA PRO A 390 -6.43 -19.19 -11.91
C PRO A 390 -5.14 -18.73 -11.24
N ALA A 391 -4.18 -19.64 -11.00
CA ALA A 391 -2.95 -19.37 -10.26
C ALA A 391 -2.18 -18.16 -10.81
N ASP A 392 -2.08 -18.03 -12.13
CA ASP A 392 -1.40 -16.94 -12.85
C ASP A 392 -2.11 -15.58 -12.74
N GLN A 393 -3.35 -15.54 -12.23
CA GLN A 393 -4.16 -14.34 -12.06
C GLN A 393 -4.34 -13.91 -10.59
N ILE A 394 -3.84 -14.70 -9.64
CA ILE A 394 -4.08 -14.45 -8.20
C ILE A 394 -3.56 -13.07 -7.77
N LYS A 395 -2.36 -12.67 -8.19
CA LYS A 395 -1.78 -11.36 -7.83
C LYS A 395 -2.60 -10.19 -8.37
N SER A 396 -3.20 -10.32 -9.55
CA SER A 396 -3.95 -9.24 -10.21
C SER A 396 -5.44 -9.19 -9.82
N LYS A 397 -5.95 -10.23 -9.15
CA LYS A 397 -7.35 -10.33 -8.70
C LYS A 397 -7.50 -10.35 -7.18
N GLU A 398 -6.53 -9.77 -6.49
CA GLU A 398 -6.55 -9.69 -5.04
C GLU A 398 -7.75 -8.86 -4.54
N ILE A 399 -8.49 -9.41 -3.59
CA ILE A 399 -9.59 -8.76 -2.90
C ILE A 399 -9.02 -8.01 -1.69
N ARG A 400 -9.21 -6.69 -1.66
CA ARG A 400 -8.57 -5.81 -0.66
C ARG A 400 -9.52 -5.23 0.39
N ASN A 401 -10.81 -5.49 0.31
CA ASN A 401 -11.82 -5.00 1.25
C ASN A 401 -12.11 -5.95 2.44
N ILE A 402 -11.41 -7.08 2.52
CA ILE A 402 -11.53 -8.01 3.64
C ILE A 402 -10.65 -7.52 4.79
N LEU A 403 -11.27 -7.24 5.92
CA LEU A 403 -10.55 -6.88 7.14
C LEU A 403 -9.82 -8.09 7.70
N VAL A 404 -8.55 -7.90 8.05
CA VAL A 404 -7.72 -8.86 8.77
C VAL A 404 -7.44 -8.33 10.16
N GLY A 405 -7.98 -9.03 11.14
CA GLY A 405 -7.73 -8.77 12.55
C GLY A 405 -6.44 -9.42 13.05
N ALA A 406 -5.93 -8.86 14.16
CA ALA A 406 -4.84 -9.47 14.89
C ALA A 406 -5.26 -10.83 15.46
N GLY A 407 -4.46 -11.88 15.22
CA GLY A 407 -4.72 -13.22 15.71
C GLY A 407 -5.70 -14.06 14.88
N GLU A 408 -6.27 -13.53 13.79
CA GLU A 408 -7.31 -14.23 13.02
C GLU A 408 -6.77 -15.39 12.18
N TYR A 409 -5.55 -15.26 11.65
CA TYR A 409 -4.94 -16.28 10.80
C TYR A 409 -3.58 -16.65 11.36
N THR A 410 -3.36 -17.94 11.61
CA THR A 410 -2.12 -18.46 12.19
C THR A 410 -1.36 -19.28 11.16
N PHE A 411 -0.07 -19.02 11.06
CA PHE A 411 0.85 -19.62 10.10
C PHE A 411 1.98 -20.34 10.81
N THR A 412 2.47 -21.39 10.17
CA THR A 412 3.68 -22.11 10.58
C THR A 412 4.74 -21.99 9.50
N ILE A 413 5.99 -21.81 9.92
CA ILE A 413 7.17 -22.00 9.09
C ILE A 413 7.96 -23.19 9.64
N GLU A 414 8.41 -24.07 8.75
CA GLU A 414 9.22 -25.25 9.09
C GLU A 414 10.40 -25.37 8.12
N GLU A 415 11.58 -25.68 8.65
CA GLU A 415 12.75 -26.03 7.85
C GLU A 415 12.63 -27.46 7.30
N THR A 416 13.01 -27.63 6.04
CA THR A 416 12.83 -28.87 5.26
C THR A 416 14.14 -29.31 4.59
N ASP A 417 14.12 -30.51 4.00
CA ASP A 417 15.16 -30.93 3.05
C ASP A 417 15.00 -30.21 1.68
N GLU A 418 15.95 -30.47 0.76
CA GLU A 418 15.95 -29.92 -0.61
C GLU A 418 14.72 -30.30 -1.46
N ASN A 419 13.99 -31.34 -1.03
CA ASN A 419 12.76 -31.81 -1.67
C ASN A 419 11.50 -31.33 -0.92
N TYR A 420 11.66 -30.41 0.05
CA TYR A 420 10.61 -29.86 0.89
C TYR A 420 9.90 -30.88 1.79
N ASN A 421 10.58 -31.97 2.15
CA ASN A 421 10.10 -32.88 3.19
C ASN A 421 10.49 -32.35 4.57
N LYS A 422 9.57 -32.51 5.53
CA LYS A 422 9.79 -32.15 6.92
C LYS A 422 11.03 -32.86 7.48
N LEU A 423 11.94 -32.08 8.05
CA LEU A 423 13.09 -32.63 8.78
C LEU A 423 12.60 -33.33 10.06
N THR A 424 13.23 -34.45 10.40
CA THR A 424 12.93 -35.20 11.63
C THR A 424 13.83 -34.80 12.80
N ASP A 425 14.77 -33.88 12.57
CA ASP A 425 15.68 -33.34 13.58
C ASP A 425 14.91 -32.41 14.54
N SER A 426 15.08 -32.62 15.85
CA SER A 426 14.52 -31.75 16.89
C SER A 426 15.09 -30.33 16.88
N ASN A 427 16.22 -30.10 16.22
CA ASN A 427 16.85 -28.78 16.08
C ASN A 427 16.45 -28.03 14.80
N ALA A 428 15.62 -28.63 13.93
CA ALA A 428 15.15 -27.96 12.73
C ALA A 428 14.37 -26.69 13.10
N TYR A 429 14.59 -25.60 12.37
CA TYR A 429 13.90 -24.34 12.66
C TYR A 429 12.39 -24.50 12.45
N THR A 430 11.61 -24.02 13.42
CA THR A 430 10.16 -23.88 13.30
C THR A 430 9.67 -22.67 14.07
N ASP A 431 8.65 -22.00 13.53
CA ASP A 431 7.97 -20.92 14.21
C ASP A 431 6.47 -20.90 13.86
N GLU A 432 5.69 -20.34 14.77
CA GLU A 432 4.25 -20.17 14.61
C GLU A 432 3.87 -18.73 14.96
N LYS A 433 3.18 -18.07 14.03
CA LYS A 433 2.84 -16.65 14.13
C LYS A 433 1.45 -16.40 13.58
N SER A 434 0.74 -15.50 14.23
CA SER A 434 -0.56 -15.02 13.76
C SER A 434 -0.45 -13.63 13.15
N THR A 435 -1.46 -13.24 12.38
CA THR A 435 -1.58 -11.88 11.84
C THR A 435 -1.53 -10.83 12.93
N ASP A 436 -0.88 -9.71 12.67
CA ASP A 436 -1.03 -8.48 13.47
C ASP A 436 -2.28 -7.68 13.03
N ALA A 437 -2.44 -6.46 13.57
CA ALA A 437 -3.57 -5.58 13.22
C ALA A 437 -3.53 -5.04 11.78
N TYR A 438 -2.43 -5.29 11.05
CA TYR A 438 -2.19 -4.89 9.67
C TYR A 438 -2.12 -6.10 8.73
N GLY A 439 -2.63 -7.26 9.18
CA GLY A 439 -2.59 -8.50 8.42
C GLY A 439 -1.19 -9.01 8.10
N LYS A 440 -0.13 -8.44 8.69
CA LYS A 440 1.25 -8.88 8.52
C LYS A 440 1.55 -10.04 9.46
N VAL A 441 2.41 -10.94 9.01
CA VAL A 441 2.93 -12.06 9.78
C VAL A 441 4.44 -12.02 9.65
N ALA A 442 5.14 -11.74 10.74
CA ALA A 442 6.60 -11.73 10.80
C ALA A 442 7.10 -12.91 11.65
N PHE A 443 7.88 -13.79 11.03
CA PHE A 443 8.46 -14.97 11.67
C PHE A 443 9.71 -14.61 12.46
N LYS A 444 10.11 -15.48 13.40
CA LYS A 444 11.40 -15.34 14.09
C LYS A 444 12.56 -15.34 13.11
N SER A 445 13.61 -14.63 13.47
CA SER A 445 14.83 -14.56 12.68
C SER A 445 15.54 -15.90 12.62
N ILE A 446 16.11 -16.18 11.45
CA ILE A 446 17.15 -17.18 11.27
C ILE A 446 18.50 -16.46 11.36
N SER A 447 19.48 -17.13 11.95
CA SER A 447 20.83 -16.61 12.13
C SER A 447 21.85 -17.60 11.63
N GLU A 448 22.91 -17.10 11.01
CA GLU A 448 24.06 -17.89 10.59
C GLU A 448 25.33 -17.19 11.06
N THR A 449 26.29 -17.97 11.56
CA THR A 449 27.60 -17.43 11.91
C THR A 449 28.61 -17.65 10.80
N VAL A 450 29.55 -16.71 10.66
CA VAL A 450 30.62 -16.77 9.66
C VAL A 450 31.41 -18.08 9.72
N ARG A 451 31.55 -18.67 10.91
CA ARG A 451 32.31 -19.90 11.13
C ARG A 451 31.57 -21.16 10.69
N GLU A 452 30.25 -21.10 10.57
CA GLU A 452 29.40 -22.24 10.21
C GLU A 452 29.17 -22.35 8.69
N VAL A 453 29.48 -21.29 7.94
CA VAL A 453 29.29 -21.23 6.48
C VAL A 453 30.63 -21.32 5.78
N ASP A 454 30.80 -22.37 4.98
CA ASP A 454 32.00 -22.58 4.16
C ASP A 454 32.12 -21.47 3.10
N PRO A 455 33.23 -20.70 3.06
CA PRO A 455 33.43 -19.64 2.08
C PRO A 455 33.55 -20.13 0.63
N TYR A 456 33.78 -21.42 0.41
CA TYR A 456 33.89 -22.01 -0.93
C TYR A 456 32.62 -22.73 -1.38
N ASN A 457 31.76 -23.13 -0.43
CA ASN A 457 30.55 -23.89 -0.70
C ASN A 457 29.39 -23.27 0.07
N GLY A 458 28.54 -22.53 -0.65
CA GLY A 458 27.31 -21.98 -0.07
C GLY A 458 26.44 -23.07 0.55
N LYS A 459 25.76 -22.73 1.65
CA LYS A 459 24.83 -23.60 2.36
C LYS A 459 23.41 -23.26 1.92
N HIS A 460 22.67 -24.25 1.43
CA HIS A 460 21.25 -24.10 1.19
C HIS A 460 20.43 -24.43 2.44
N ARG A 461 19.36 -23.66 2.67
CA ARG A 461 18.34 -23.94 3.67
C ARG A 461 16.96 -23.81 3.02
N TYR A 462 16.12 -24.80 3.25
CA TYR A 462 14.80 -24.88 2.62
C TYR A 462 13.73 -24.71 3.68
N PHE A 463 12.68 -23.96 3.36
CA PHE A 463 11.57 -23.72 4.28
C PHE A 463 10.23 -23.87 3.58
N VAL A 464 9.22 -24.25 4.35
CA VAL A 464 7.82 -24.26 3.93
C VAL A 464 6.97 -23.47 4.90
N ILE A 465 6.16 -22.56 4.37
CA ILE A 465 5.14 -21.83 5.14
C ILE A 465 3.75 -22.32 4.76
N LYS A 466 2.92 -22.58 5.77
CA LYS A 466 1.50 -22.98 5.62
C LYS A 466 0.63 -22.20 6.58
N GLU A 467 -0.62 -21.96 6.17
CA GLU A 467 -1.65 -21.56 7.12
C GLU A 467 -2.04 -22.76 7.99
N LYS A 468 -1.95 -22.61 9.30
CA LYS A 468 -2.29 -23.65 10.29
C LYS A 468 -3.79 -23.62 10.58
N GLU A 469 -4.33 -22.47 10.93
CA GLU A 469 -5.73 -22.33 11.33
C GLU A 469 -6.25 -20.90 11.14
N MET A 470 -7.58 -20.80 11.05
CA MET A 470 -8.35 -19.57 11.14
C MET A 470 -9.06 -19.53 12.48
N ALA A 471 -9.05 -18.39 13.15
CA ALA A 471 -9.73 -18.21 14.42
C ALA A 471 -11.25 -18.41 14.28
N PRO A 472 -11.94 -18.88 15.35
CA PRO A 472 -13.40 -18.91 15.35
C PRO A 472 -13.99 -17.52 15.14
N GLY A 473 -14.96 -17.39 14.24
CA GLY A 473 -15.65 -16.13 13.96
C GLY A 473 -15.11 -15.35 12.76
N VAL A 474 -14.05 -15.82 12.09
CA VAL A 474 -13.68 -15.37 10.74
C VAL A 474 -14.87 -15.58 9.79
N ASP A 475 -15.03 -14.67 8.83
CA ASP A 475 -16.11 -14.71 7.83
C ASP A 475 -16.25 -16.12 7.22
N ASN A 476 -17.45 -16.67 7.26
CA ASN A 476 -17.76 -18.04 6.84
C ASN A 476 -17.72 -18.24 5.31
N HIS A 477 -17.57 -17.17 4.53
CA HIS A 477 -17.30 -17.23 3.09
C HIS A 477 -15.81 -17.37 2.77
N ILE A 478 -14.92 -17.20 3.77
CA ILE A 478 -13.49 -17.41 3.63
C ILE A 478 -13.19 -18.90 3.79
N SER A 479 -12.64 -19.48 2.74
CA SER A 479 -12.07 -20.81 2.75
C SER A 479 -10.56 -20.73 2.92
N LYS A 480 -10.06 -21.39 3.96
CA LYS A 480 -8.63 -21.56 4.20
C LYS A 480 -7.97 -22.21 2.98
N SER A 481 -6.88 -21.61 2.51
CA SER A 481 -6.03 -22.23 1.52
C SER A 481 -5.29 -23.43 2.11
N ASN A 482 -5.22 -24.51 1.33
CA ASN A 482 -4.36 -25.68 1.55
C ASN A 482 -2.99 -25.52 0.85
N GLY A 483 -2.71 -24.36 0.26
CA GLY A 483 -1.48 -24.02 -0.42
C GLY A 483 -0.29 -23.80 0.53
N GLU A 484 0.86 -23.50 -0.06
CA GLU A 484 2.11 -23.31 0.68
C GLU A 484 3.03 -22.31 -0.02
N ILE A 485 3.98 -21.75 0.73
CA ILE A 485 5.12 -21.02 0.18
C ILE A 485 6.37 -21.87 0.41
N ARG A 486 7.08 -22.19 -0.68
CA ARG A 486 8.37 -22.86 -0.64
C ARG A 486 9.47 -21.84 -0.77
N ILE A 487 10.53 -21.99 0.02
CA ILE A 487 11.64 -21.03 0.08
C ILE A 487 12.95 -21.80 0.03
N ASP A 488 13.86 -21.33 -0.82
CA ASP A 488 15.27 -21.72 -0.86
C ASP A 488 16.11 -20.50 -0.48
N VAL A 489 16.91 -20.65 0.57
CA VAL A 489 17.87 -19.66 1.04
C VAL A 489 19.27 -20.18 0.77
N LEU A 490 19.95 -19.55 -0.17
CA LEU A 490 21.38 -19.73 -0.36
C LEU A 490 22.13 -18.78 0.60
N VAL A 491 22.84 -19.37 1.56
CA VAL A 491 23.72 -18.68 2.50
C VAL A 491 25.15 -18.79 2.00
N THR A 492 25.80 -17.65 1.76
CA THR A 492 27.21 -17.62 1.34
C THR A 492 28.06 -16.80 2.31
N ASN A 493 29.32 -17.18 2.46
CA ASN A 493 30.31 -16.43 3.24
C ASN A 493 31.31 -15.80 2.27
N VAL A 494 31.18 -14.50 2.05
CA VAL A 494 32.06 -13.74 1.17
C VAL A 494 32.96 -12.87 2.04
N ASN A 495 34.24 -13.21 2.12
CA ASN A 495 35.24 -12.47 2.89
C ASN A 495 34.88 -12.25 4.37
N GLY A 496 34.24 -13.24 5.00
CA GLY A 496 33.84 -13.15 6.40
C GLY A 496 32.51 -12.43 6.62
N ILE A 497 31.74 -12.19 5.57
CA ILE A 497 30.39 -11.60 5.64
C ILE A 497 29.40 -12.63 5.12
N ILE A 498 28.32 -12.84 5.88
CA ILE A 498 27.23 -13.73 5.46
C ILE A 498 26.24 -12.97 4.57
N HIS A 499 25.98 -13.53 3.40
CA HIS A 499 24.98 -13.07 2.44
C HIS A 499 23.85 -14.09 2.33
N TYR A 500 22.62 -13.59 2.20
CA TYR A 500 21.43 -14.38 1.94
C TYR A 500 20.90 -14.06 0.55
N GLN A 501 20.68 -15.09 -0.24
CA GLN A 501 19.95 -15.00 -1.50
C GLN A 501 18.71 -15.89 -1.41
N VAL A 502 17.55 -15.32 -1.69
CA VAL A 502 16.25 -15.96 -1.46
C VAL A 502 15.53 -16.19 -2.78
N SER A 503 15.14 -17.44 -3.01
CA SER A 503 14.13 -17.83 -3.98
C SER A 503 12.88 -18.31 -3.26
N SER A 504 11.70 -17.96 -3.77
CA SER A 504 10.43 -18.42 -3.19
C SER A 504 9.38 -18.67 -4.26
N TRP A 505 8.58 -19.71 -4.06
CA TRP A 505 7.47 -20.12 -4.93
C TRP A 505 6.20 -20.22 -4.12
N LYS A 506 5.16 -19.50 -4.53
CA LYS A 506 3.88 -19.43 -3.81
C LYS A 506 2.85 -20.25 -4.55
N TYR A 507 2.17 -21.13 -3.84
CA TYR A 507 1.11 -21.97 -4.36
C TYR A 507 -0.16 -21.66 -3.59
N ALA A 508 -1.23 -21.30 -4.29
CA ALA A 508 -2.50 -20.99 -3.64
C ALA A 508 -3.32 -22.23 -3.30
N ASP A 509 -3.10 -23.35 -3.99
CA ASP A 509 -3.74 -24.64 -3.73
C ASP A 509 -2.67 -25.75 -3.65
N GLY A 510 -2.72 -26.53 -2.57
CA GLY A 510 -1.82 -27.66 -2.32
C GLY A 510 -1.97 -28.82 -3.31
N ASN A 511 -3.03 -28.83 -4.13
CA ASN A 511 -3.21 -29.84 -5.18
C ASN A 511 -2.36 -29.57 -6.45
N ASN A 512 -1.85 -28.35 -6.64
CA ASN A 512 -1.11 -27.93 -7.84
C ASN A 512 0.30 -27.44 -7.49
N LEU A 513 1.09 -28.29 -6.81
CA LEU A 513 2.50 -28.04 -6.50
C LEU A 513 3.41 -28.30 -7.71
N THR A 514 3.04 -27.74 -8.86
CA THR A 514 3.76 -27.82 -10.14
C THR A 514 4.09 -26.41 -10.62
N ASP A 515 4.99 -26.28 -11.60
CA ASP A 515 5.36 -24.97 -12.15
C ASP A 515 4.14 -24.18 -12.67
N SER A 516 3.14 -24.89 -13.21
CA SER A 516 1.88 -24.29 -13.68
C SER A 516 0.94 -23.83 -12.55
N GLY A 517 1.18 -24.24 -11.30
CA GLY A 517 0.40 -23.84 -10.13
C GLY A 517 1.04 -22.73 -9.30
N ILE A 518 2.18 -22.20 -9.73
CA ILE A 518 2.84 -21.08 -9.06
C ILE A 518 2.03 -19.80 -9.29
N SER A 519 1.66 -19.12 -8.20
CA SER A 519 0.92 -17.86 -8.23
C SER A 519 1.81 -16.63 -8.18
N ALA A 520 3.02 -16.76 -7.61
CA ALA A 520 4.05 -15.72 -7.63
C ALA A 520 5.43 -16.32 -7.29
N THR A 521 6.47 -15.68 -7.79
CA THR A 521 7.87 -16.03 -7.49
C THR A 521 8.68 -14.84 -7.03
N ASN A 522 9.70 -15.15 -6.22
CA ASN A 522 10.92 -14.36 -6.12
C ASN A 522 12.04 -15.29 -6.58
N ASP A 523 12.90 -14.85 -7.50
CA ASP A 523 13.99 -15.68 -8.02
C ASP A 523 15.33 -15.02 -7.71
N LYS A 524 16.12 -15.68 -6.86
CA LYS A 524 17.49 -15.30 -6.49
C LYS A 524 17.63 -13.83 -6.12
N ILE A 525 16.79 -13.38 -5.19
CA ILE A 525 16.83 -12.02 -4.70
C ILE A 525 17.87 -11.93 -3.58
N ASP A 526 18.90 -11.13 -3.80
CA ASP A 526 19.85 -10.79 -2.74
C ASP A 526 19.16 -9.96 -1.67
N MET A 527 19.34 -10.39 -0.43
CA MET A 527 18.83 -9.68 0.73
C MET A 527 19.67 -8.46 1.05
N SER A 528 18.96 -7.35 1.24
CA SER A 528 19.41 -6.18 1.98
C SER A 528 18.50 -5.99 3.18
N GLY A 529 19.02 -5.46 4.27
CA GLY A 529 18.29 -5.38 5.54
C GLY A 529 18.17 -6.73 6.25
N THR A 530 17.13 -6.86 7.07
CA THR A 530 16.83 -8.05 7.88
C THR A 530 15.47 -8.66 7.57
N GLU A 531 14.50 -7.91 7.05
CA GLU A 531 13.18 -8.43 6.65
C GLU A 531 13.13 -8.81 5.15
N PHE A 532 12.73 -10.05 4.85
CA PHE A 532 12.35 -10.47 3.49
C PHE A 532 10.84 -10.56 3.34
N SER A 533 10.24 -9.65 2.57
CA SER A 533 8.82 -9.70 2.26
C SER A 533 8.51 -10.77 1.21
N LEU A 534 7.75 -11.79 1.62
CA LEU A 534 7.20 -12.83 0.77
C LEU A 534 5.88 -12.40 0.10
N GLY A 535 5.37 -11.19 0.33
CA GLY A 535 4.08 -10.74 -0.22
C GLY A 535 2.87 -11.50 0.35
N GLY A 536 1.82 -11.66 -0.46
CA GLY A 536 0.54 -12.23 -0.02
C GLY A 536 0.52 -13.76 0.12
N PHE A 537 -0.11 -14.26 1.20
CA PHE A 537 -0.60 -15.64 1.34
C PHE A 537 -2.13 -15.66 1.21
N TYR A 538 -2.63 -16.31 0.18
CA TYR A 538 -4.00 -16.16 -0.29
C TYR A 538 -4.95 -17.18 0.33
N ASN A 539 -6.04 -16.73 0.97
CA ASN A 539 -7.24 -17.56 1.16
C ASN A 539 -8.24 -17.31 0.04
N PHE A 540 -9.18 -18.24 -0.12
CA PHE A 540 -10.22 -18.15 -1.13
C PHE A 540 -11.47 -17.56 -0.52
N TYR A 541 -12.13 -16.71 -1.27
CA TYR A 541 -13.39 -16.11 -0.88
C TYR A 541 -14.49 -16.60 -1.83
N ASP A 542 -15.54 -17.20 -1.29
CA ASP A 542 -16.71 -17.67 -2.05
C ASP A 542 -17.63 -16.49 -2.41
N LEU A 543 -17.23 -15.70 -3.41
CA LEU A 543 -18.08 -14.68 -4.03
C LEU A 543 -19.12 -15.38 -4.89
N LYS A 544 -20.23 -15.83 -4.30
CA LYS A 544 -21.38 -16.31 -5.08
C LYS A 544 -22.03 -15.15 -5.81
N TYR A 545 -21.53 -14.80 -6.99
CA TYR A 545 -22.16 -13.76 -7.78
C TYR A 545 -23.54 -14.18 -8.29
N ALA A 546 -24.50 -13.30 -8.10
CA ALA A 546 -25.86 -13.45 -8.53
C ALA A 546 -26.10 -12.69 -9.85
N LYS A 547 -27.14 -13.08 -10.59
CA LYS A 547 -27.57 -12.42 -11.82
C LYS A 547 -29.02 -11.99 -11.67
N MET A 548 -29.34 -10.80 -12.16
CA MET A 548 -30.72 -10.30 -12.22
C MET A 548 -31.00 -9.78 -13.62
N SER A 549 -32.22 -10.00 -14.09
CA SER A 549 -32.75 -9.38 -15.29
C SER A 549 -33.92 -8.47 -14.90
N VAL A 550 -33.87 -7.20 -15.31
CA VAL A 550 -34.99 -6.26 -15.14
C VAL A 550 -35.65 -6.03 -16.49
N THR A 551 -36.97 -6.23 -16.56
CA THR A 551 -37.78 -6.01 -17.76
C THR A 551 -38.89 -5.02 -17.45
N LYS A 552 -39.03 -3.98 -18.29
CA LYS A 552 -40.09 -2.97 -18.12
C LYS A 552 -41.31 -3.34 -18.95
N ASN A 553 -42.39 -3.74 -18.28
CA ASN A 553 -43.68 -3.99 -18.92
C ASN A 553 -44.60 -2.77 -18.71
N VAL A 554 -45.24 -2.27 -19.78
CA VAL A 554 -46.19 -1.14 -19.71
C VAL A 554 -47.57 -1.60 -20.18
N ASN A 555 -48.53 -1.58 -19.26
CA ASN A 555 -49.95 -1.86 -19.53
C ASN A 555 -50.75 -0.56 -19.48
N VAL A 556 -51.36 -0.16 -20.60
CA VAL A 556 -52.16 1.07 -20.71
C VAL A 556 -53.63 0.71 -20.85
N THR A 557 -54.48 1.28 -20.01
CA THR A 557 -55.95 1.13 -20.10
C THR A 557 -56.53 2.36 -20.81
N GLY A 558 -56.72 2.28 -22.13
CA GLY A 558 -57.23 3.38 -22.97
C GLY A 558 -56.90 3.17 -24.45
N THR A 559 -57.46 4.01 -25.33
CA THR A 559 -57.23 3.97 -26.79
C THR A 559 -56.05 4.85 -27.24
N ASP A 560 -55.30 5.44 -26.32
CA ASP A 560 -54.20 6.33 -26.65
C ASP A 560 -52.94 5.53 -27.00
N ASP A 561 -52.32 5.85 -28.15
CA ASP A 561 -51.05 5.26 -28.59
C ASP A 561 -49.95 5.60 -27.58
N PHE A 562 -49.48 4.60 -26.83
CA PHE A 562 -48.35 4.75 -25.92
C PHE A 562 -47.04 4.73 -26.72
N PRO A 563 -46.17 5.76 -26.63
CA PRO A 563 -44.93 5.80 -27.39
C PRO A 563 -44.03 4.61 -27.04
N ALA A 564 -43.63 3.82 -28.05
CA ALA A 564 -42.74 2.68 -27.86
C ALA A 564 -41.33 3.10 -27.40
N ASP A 565 -40.96 4.35 -27.63
CA ASP A 565 -39.68 4.97 -27.28
C ASP A 565 -39.72 5.76 -25.96
N GLN A 566 -40.83 5.72 -25.21
CA GLN A 566 -40.88 6.32 -23.87
C GLN A 566 -39.86 5.64 -22.97
N LYS A 567 -38.98 6.46 -22.39
CA LYS A 567 -37.91 6.03 -21.48
C LYS A 567 -38.39 6.10 -20.04
N PHE A 568 -38.00 5.10 -19.26
CA PHE A 568 -38.18 5.03 -17.82
C PHE A 568 -36.82 4.88 -17.17
N ASN A 569 -36.66 5.46 -15.99
CA ASN A 569 -35.46 5.32 -15.21
C ASN A 569 -35.76 4.48 -13.97
N PHE A 570 -34.89 3.53 -13.65
CA PHE A 570 -34.95 2.78 -12.39
C PHE A 570 -33.57 2.65 -11.77
N ALA A 571 -33.52 2.51 -10.46
CA ALA A 571 -32.32 2.20 -9.71
C ALA A 571 -32.49 0.83 -9.03
N LEU A 572 -31.37 0.11 -8.87
CA LEU A 572 -31.30 -1.08 -8.02
C LEU A 572 -30.60 -0.71 -6.74
N LYS A 573 -31.21 -1.06 -5.60
CA LYS A 573 -30.70 -0.75 -4.27
C LYS A 573 -30.57 -2.02 -3.44
N ILE A 574 -29.48 -2.19 -2.73
CA ILE A 574 -29.29 -3.25 -1.74
C ILE A 574 -28.65 -2.63 -0.51
N ASP A 575 -29.24 -2.87 0.66
CA ASP A 575 -28.71 -2.44 1.96
C ASP A 575 -28.23 -0.96 1.98
N GLY A 576 -29.03 -0.08 1.37
CA GLY A 576 -28.75 1.36 1.31
C GLY A 576 -27.79 1.83 0.21
N LYS A 577 -27.16 0.92 -0.53
CA LYS A 577 -26.28 1.21 -1.67
C LYS A 577 -26.97 0.95 -3.01
N TYR A 578 -26.57 1.65 -4.05
CA TYR A 578 -27.12 1.56 -5.40
C TYR A 578 -26.16 0.87 -6.36
N VAL A 579 -26.68 0.04 -7.26
CA VAL A 579 -25.90 -0.59 -8.33
C VAL A 579 -25.45 0.47 -9.32
N GLN A 580 -24.13 0.55 -9.53
CA GLN A 580 -23.47 1.56 -10.34
C GLN A 580 -23.16 1.10 -11.75
N ASN A 581 -23.36 -0.16 -12.13
CA ASN A 581 -23.26 -0.62 -13.52
C ASN A 581 -23.88 -2.02 -13.68
N GLU A 582 -23.91 -2.53 -14.91
CA GLU A 582 -24.41 -3.87 -15.24
C GLU A 582 -23.52 -5.01 -14.66
N GLN A 583 -22.38 -4.68 -14.03
CA GLN A 583 -21.46 -5.58 -13.34
C GLN A 583 -21.61 -5.52 -11.81
N GLY A 584 -22.66 -4.89 -11.29
CA GLY A 584 -23.02 -5.03 -9.88
C GLY A 584 -22.17 -4.22 -8.90
N GLU A 585 -21.33 -3.31 -9.39
CA GLU A 585 -20.61 -2.35 -8.54
C GLU A 585 -21.59 -1.57 -7.66
N LEU A 586 -21.23 -1.24 -6.43
CA LEU A 586 -22.10 -0.52 -5.51
C LEU A 586 -21.55 0.88 -5.21
N GLY A 587 -22.46 1.85 -5.07
CA GLY A 587 -22.16 3.22 -4.75
C GLY A 587 -23.26 3.83 -3.88
N LEU A 588 -22.95 4.94 -3.21
CA LEU A 588 -23.89 5.57 -2.29
C LEU A 588 -24.93 6.45 -3.01
N THR A 589 -24.64 6.88 -4.22
CA THR A 589 -25.53 7.71 -5.04
C THR A 589 -26.45 6.86 -5.93
N PRO A 590 -27.75 7.20 -6.05
CA PRO A 590 -28.62 6.53 -7.00
C PRO A 590 -28.06 6.62 -8.42
N ARG A 591 -27.79 5.47 -9.04
CA ARG A 591 -27.60 5.37 -10.49
C ARG A 591 -28.90 4.85 -11.11
N TYR A 592 -29.43 5.66 -12.02
CA TYR A 592 -30.61 5.33 -12.79
C TYR A 592 -30.22 4.69 -14.12
N PHE A 593 -30.80 3.53 -14.39
CA PHE A 593 -30.70 2.82 -15.66
C PHE A 593 -31.93 3.17 -16.50
N GLU A 594 -31.67 3.58 -17.75
CA GLU A 594 -32.72 3.92 -18.70
C GLU A 594 -33.23 2.67 -19.42
N ILE A 595 -34.54 2.47 -19.42
CA ILE A 595 -35.21 1.30 -20.02
C ILE A 595 -36.49 1.72 -20.74
N THR A 596 -36.75 1.18 -21.92
CA THR A 596 -38.00 1.38 -22.66
C THR A 596 -38.96 0.22 -22.48
N ARG A 597 -40.18 0.35 -23.00
CA ARG A 597 -41.20 -0.71 -22.98
C ARG A 597 -40.67 -2.01 -23.61
N ASP A 598 -40.88 -3.11 -22.91
CA ASP A 598 -40.49 -4.48 -23.26
C ASP A 598 -38.97 -4.70 -23.38
N GLN A 599 -38.15 -3.67 -23.07
CA GLN A 599 -36.70 -3.80 -22.99
C GLN A 599 -36.30 -4.54 -21.72
N LYS A 600 -35.16 -5.23 -21.81
CA LYS A 600 -34.52 -5.98 -20.73
C LYS A 600 -33.11 -5.43 -20.50
N ILE A 601 -32.74 -5.25 -19.23
CA ILE A 601 -31.36 -4.99 -18.80
C ILE A 601 -30.90 -6.17 -17.94
N ASP A 602 -29.71 -6.67 -18.23
CA ASP A 602 -29.10 -7.79 -17.54
C ASP A 602 -27.96 -7.31 -16.64
N PHE A 603 -28.05 -7.70 -15.36
CA PHE A 603 -27.06 -7.42 -14.34
C PHE A 603 -26.33 -8.71 -13.98
N THR A 604 -25.00 -8.60 -13.87
CA THR A 604 -24.08 -9.67 -13.52
C THR A 604 -23.26 -9.26 -12.30
N HIS A 605 -22.67 -10.22 -11.60
CA HIS A 605 -21.82 -9.97 -10.43
C HIS A 605 -22.50 -9.21 -9.29
N LEU A 606 -23.83 -9.38 -9.15
CA LEU A 606 -24.56 -8.88 -7.98
C LEU A 606 -24.18 -9.68 -6.74
N ILE A 607 -24.04 -9.01 -5.60
CA ILE A 607 -23.91 -9.69 -4.31
C ILE A 607 -25.26 -10.38 -4.00
N PRO A 608 -25.30 -11.64 -3.54
CA PRO A 608 -26.54 -12.27 -3.11
C PRO A 608 -27.22 -11.45 -2.01
N GLY A 609 -28.52 -11.19 -2.17
CA GLY A 609 -29.25 -10.37 -1.22
C GLY A 609 -30.60 -9.95 -1.75
N THR A 610 -31.28 -9.11 -0.97
CA THR A 610 -32.57 -8.53 -1.36
C THR A 610 -32.33 -7.16 -1.96
N TYR A 611 -32.61 -7.03 -3.24
CA TYR A 611 -32.54 -5.76 -3.96
C TYR A 611 -33.92 -5.12 -4.02
N THR A 612 -33.99 -3.83 -3.75
CA THR A 612 -35.13 -2.97 -4.04
C THR A 612 -34.95 -2.33 -5.40
N ILE A 613 -35.91 -2.54 -6.30
CA ILE A 613 -36.01 -1.82 -7.57
C ILE A 613 -36.84 -0.57 -7.31
N GLU A 614 -36.28 0.60 -7.60
CA GLU A 614 -36.91 1.91 -7.39
C GLU A 614 -37.05 2.62 -8.75
N GLU A 615 -38.27 2.85 -9.24
CA GLU A 615 -38.46 3.71 -10.42
C GLU A 615 -38.30 5.18 -10.07
N ASN A 616 -37.83 6.01 -11.01
CA ASN A 616 -37.77 7.44 -10.80
C ASN A 616 -39.20 8.03 -10.79
N PRO A 617 -39.67 8.64 -9.67
CA PRO A 617 -41.01 9.17 -9.56
C PRO A 617 -41.32 10.29 -10.58
N ASP A 618 -40.29 10.98 -11.09
CA ASP A 618 -40.47 12.05 -12.07
C ASP A 618 -40.82 11.53 -13.48
N ASP A 619 -40.46 10.28 -13.80
CA ASP A 619 -40.65 9.68 -15.13
C ASP A 619 -41.96 8.89 -15.28
N ILE A 620 -42.74 8.78 -14.20
CA ILE A 620 -43.95 7.94 -14.14
C ILE A 620 -45.25 8.75 -13.96
N GLN A 621 -45.27 10.02 -14.37
CA GLN A 621 -46.50 10.83 -14.29
C GLN A 621 -47.67 10.15 -15.02
N GLY A 622 -48.74 9.81 -14.28
CA GLY A 622 -49.91 9.09 -14.80
C GLY A 622 -49.83 7.56 -14.70
N PHE A 623 -48.71 7.00 -14.21
CA PHE A 623 -48.52 5.58 -13.93
C PHE A 623 -48.51 5.30 -12.42
N THR A 624 -48.81 4.06 -12.03
CA THR A 624 -48.66 3.63 -10.64
C THR A 624 -47.19 3.36 -10.36
N PHE A 625 -46.63 4.04 -9.35
CA PHE A 625 -45.27 3.78 -8.88
C PHE A 625 -45.14 2.34 -8.40
N LEU A 626 -44.10 1.65 -8.88
CA LEU A 626 -43.76 0.30 -8.44
C LEU A 626 -42.38 0.34 -7.78
N SER A 627 -42.34 -0.01 -6.49
CA SER A 627 -41.14 -0.49 -5.84
C SER A 627 -41.28 -1.99 -5.61
N LYS A 628 -40.26 -2.76 -5.99
CA LYS A 628 -40.29 -4.22 -5.89
C LYS A 628 -39.02 -4.71 -5.23
N GLU A 629 -39.17 -5.49 -4.17
CA GLU A 629 -38.07 -6.26 -3.59
C GLU A 629 -37.88 -7.56 -4.36
N VAL A 630 -36.64 -7.87 -4.72
CA VAL A 630 -36.23 -9.06 -5.46
C VAL A 630 -35.04 -9.69 -4.74
N LYS A 631 -35.21 -10.92 -4.28
CA LYS A 631 -34.11 -11.69 -3.71
C LYS A 631 -33.30 -12.36 -4.82
N VAL A 632 -31.99 -12.13 -4.85
CA VAL A 632 -31.07 -12.70 -5.83
C VAL A 632 -30.06 -13.59 -5.11
N GLY A 633 -29.71 -14.73 -5.71
CA GLY A 633 -28.67 -15.62 -5.16
C GLY A 633 -29.12 -16.59 -4.05
N SER A 634 -30.43 -16.74 -3.79
CA SER A 634 -30.89 -17.83 -2.91
C SER A 634 -30.81 -19.18 -3.63
N SER A 635 -30.08 -20.13 -3.05
CA SER A 635 -29.91 -21.51 -3.54
C SER A 635 -31.17 -22.39 -3.51
N THR A 636 -32.37 -21.79 -3.42
CA THR A 636 -33.64 -22.48 -3.65
C THR A 636 -34.24 -21.98 -4.95
N MET A 637 -34.09 -22.77 -6.02
CA MET A 637 -34.96 -22.68 -7.19
C MET A 637 -36.40 -22.98 -6.75
N ALA A 638 -37.15 -21.92 -6.45
CA ALA A 638 -38.60 -21.95 -6.48
C ALA A 638 -39.01 -21.04 -7.65
N ASN A 639 -39.53 -21.65 -8.71
CA ASN A 639 -40.21 -20.94 -9.78
C ASN A 639 -41.44 -20.23 -9.19
N ASP A 640 -41.43 -18.90 -9.15
CA ASP A 640 -42.66 -18.12 -9.11
C ASP A 640 -42.54 -16.98 -10.12
N GLN A 641 -43.53 -16.92 -11.01
CA GLN A 641 -43.70 -15.97 -12.12
C GLN A 641 -44.20 -14.60 -11.65
#